data_AF-A0A2G9RYK7-F1
#
_entry.id   AF-A0A2G9RYK7-F1
#
_cell.length_a   1.000
_cell.length_b   1.000
_cell.length_c   1.000
_cell.angle_alpha   90.00
_cell.angle_beta   90.00
_cell.angle_gamma   90.00
#
_symmetry.space_group_name_H-M   'P 1'
#
loop_
_entity.id
_entity.type
_entity.pdbx_description
1 polymer ?
#
loop_
_entity_poly.entity_id
_entity_poly.type
_entity_poly.pdbx_seq_one_letter_code
_entity_poly.pdbx_strand_id
1 'polypeptide(L)'
;MPMPSKRRSALVQSSLETYTPPDTSSASEDEGSLLRQGRITSTPLQGHSSVEPWISRVTQGSSTSSSASSTSSHPGAKPAASNSCSVIAAATMLADLMAHAQIGVPVNSRVSSKIQQLLNTLKRPKRPPLREFFVDDFEELLEVQQPDPNQPKPEGAEMALLKGEPLGVVSNWPPSLLTALHRWGTTQPKTPCLTSLDTTGKAIYTLTYGKLWSRSVKLAYTLMNKLTNKNESLLKPGDRVALVFPNSDPVMFMVAFYGCLLSDLIPVPIEVPLTRKDAGGQQIGFLLGSCGVSLALTTDVCQKGLPKAQTGEVVTFKGWPRLAWFVIDGKHLMKPPKDWHPHIRDASNDAAYIEYKTSKEGCTMGVTVSQSAMLAHCHALTQACGYSEARVALVKSRDMHWSLLAQRDQRDVSLGSLRMLIVADGANPWSISSCDAFLNVFQSRGLRPEVISPCATSLEALTVSMRRPPDMGGVPPGKAVLSMNGLSYGAIRADTEEKLSVLTVQDVGQVMPGASMCVVKAEGVPYLCKTDEVGELCMSSSSTGTAYYGLHGITKNIFETIPLTSNGDPVSNQSFTRTGLLGFIGPERLVYVVGKVDGQMVVGGRRHSCDDVVATALAVEPMKFVYRGRIAVFSVNVLHDERIVLVAEQRPDSSEEDSFQWMSRVLQAIDSIHQVGVYCLALVPANTLPKAPLGGIHISETKQHFLEGSLHPCNVLMCPHTCVTNLPKPRQKQPDVGPASMIVGNLVAGKRIAQACGRDVTQLEDNDQARKFLYLADVLQWRAQTTPDHVLLLLLNSKGAVASSATCLQLHKRAERVAAGLVEKARLNVGDHVALVYPPGIDLIATFFGCLYAGCIPITVRPPHPQNLTTTLPTVKMIVEVSKSACILTTQAIMRLLKSKEAAAAVDVKTWPTILDTEDMPKKKIARVFRPTSPETLAYLDFSVSTTGILAGVKVGQ
;
A
#
# COMPACT_ATOMS: atom_id res chain seq x y z
N MET A 1 -9.64 12.61 27.63
CA MET A 1 -8.39 12.04 27.09
C MET A 1 -8.58 10.57 26.72
N PRO A 2 -8.82 10.23 25.45
CA PRO A 2 -8.80 8.84 24.99
C PRO A 2 -7.34 8.35 24.93
N MET A 3 -6.93 7.47 25.84
CA MET A 3 -5.58 6.89 25.80
C MET A 3 -5.53 5.66 24.87
N PRO A 4 -4.51 5.54 23.99
CA PRO A 4 -4.40 4.43 23.05
C PRO A 4 -4.02 3.11 23.73
N SER A 5 -4.67 2.04 23.26
CA SER A 5 -4.49 0.64 23.66
C SER A 5 -3.17 0.02 23.17
N LYS A 6 -2.66 -0.96 23.94
CA LYS A 6 -1.28 -1.49 23.89
C LYS A 6 -0.92 -2.27 22.61
N ARG A 7 0.34 -2.15 22.14
CA ARG A 7 1.13 -3.35 21.76
C ARG A 7 2.67 -3.19 21.75
N ARG A 8 3.33 -4.25 22.27
CA ARG A 8 4.74 -4.69 22.13
C ARG A 8 5.86 -3.62 22.00
N SER A 9 6.59 -3.42 23.11
CA SER A 9 8.02 -3.09 23.05
C SER A 9 8.83 -4.30 22.61
N ALA A 10 9.92 -4.07 21.85
CA ALA A 10 11.01 -5.03 21.78
C ALA A 10 11.78 -5.05 23.12
N LEU A 11 12.35 -6.19 23.49
CA LEU A 11 13.21 -6.31 24.67
C LEU A 11 14.67 -6.20 24.24
N VAL A 12 15.46 -5.36 24.91
CA VAL A 12 16.92 -5.35 24.78
C VAL A 12 17.48 -6.52 25.57
N GLN A 13 18.39 -7.28 24.96
CA GLN A 13 19.04 -8.44 25.60
C GLN A 13 20.06 -8.01 26.67
N SER A 14 20.14 -8.78 27.75
CA SER A 14 21.33 -8.89 28.60
C SER A 14 21.86 -10.34 28.54
N SER A 15 23.17 -10.50 28.67
CA SER A 15 23.93 -11.66 28.17
C SER A 15 24.02 -12.89 29.12
N LEU A 16 24.35 -14.04 28.52
CA LEU A 16 24.72 -15.35 29.12
C LEU A 16 23.55 -16.10 29.82
N GLU A 17 23.37 -17.43 29.72
CA GLU A 17 24.12 -18.49 29.02
C GLU A 17 23.21 -19.72 28.72
N THR A 18 23.55 -20.50 27.68
CA THR A 18 23.24 -21.93 27.44
C THR A 18 21.85 -22.54 27.76
N TYR A 19 21.05 -22.92 26.74
CA TYR A 19 20.78 -24.33 26.33
C TYR A 19 19.78 -24.46 25.15
N THR A 20 19.81 -25.61 24.47
CA THR A 20 19.05 -26.00 23.25
C THR A 20 17.58 -26.39 23.51
N PRO A 21 16.72 -26.41 22.46
CA PRO A 21 15.30 -26.80 22.57
C PRO A 21 15.11 -28.32 22.47
N PRO A 22 13.98 -28.86 22.95
CA PRO A 22 13.48 -30.18 22.55
C PRO A 22 12.40 -30.07 21.46
N ASP A 23 12.50 -30.98 20.48
CA ASP A 23 11.54 -31.15 19.39
C ASP A 23 10.21 -31.80 19.81
N THR A 24 9.27 -31.80 18.88
CA THR A 24 7.98 -32.50 18.93
C THR A 24 8.11 -34.02 18.70
N SER A 25 7.47 -34.86 19.53
CA SER A 25 6.92 -36.17 19.09
C SER A 25 5.96 -36.86 20.09
N SER A 26 4.74 -37.14 19.60
CA SER A 26 3.89 -38.35 19.74
C SER A 26 3.80 -39.22 21.00
N ALA A 27 2.55 -39.39 21.48
CA ALA A 27 1.81 -40.65 21.81
C ALA A 27 0.33 -40.24 22.04
N SER A 28 -0.78 -40.86 21.55
CA SER A 28 -1.21 -42.27 21.39
C SER A 28 -1.40 -42.96 22.76
N GLU A 29 -2.48 -43.69 23.10
CA GLU A 29 -3.62 -44.30 22.36
C GLU A 29 -4.91 -44.32 23.24
N ASP A 30 -6.08 -44.63 22.63
CA ASP A 30 -7.24 -45.43 23.12
C ASP A 30 -7.85 -45.24 24.54
N GLU A 31 -9.08 -45.65 24.89
CA GLU A 31 -10.29 -46.20 24.23
C GLU A 31 -11.48 -45.61 25.07
N GLY A 32 -12.78 -45.65 24.77
CA GLY A 32 -13.60 -46.64 24.08
C GLY A 32 -15.08 -46.40 24.47
N SER A 33 -15.97 -46.70 23.53
CA SER A 33 -17.45 -46.58 23.50
C SER A 33 -18.28 -46.83 24.78
N LEU A 34 -19.52 -46.30 24.81
CA LEU A 34 -20.74 -47.14 24.77
C LEU A 34 -22.06 -46.37 24.50
N LEU A 35 -23.09 -47.09 24.04
CA LEU A 35 -24.32 -46.62 23.37
C LEU A 35 -25.60 -46.68 24.22
N ARG A 36 -26.58 -45.77 23.95
CA ARG A 36 -28.06 -45.98 23.82
C ARG A 36 -28.76 -44.60 23.70
N GLN A 37 -29.67 -44.25 22.77
CA GLN A 37 -30.89 -44.83 22.13
C GLN A 37 -32.23 -44.62 22.87
N GLY A 38 -33.24 -44.08 22.14
CA GLY A 38 -34.69 -43.95 22.50
C GLY A 38 -35.13 -42.53 22.90
N ARG A 39 -36.03 -41.73 22.27
CA ARG A 39 -36.94 -41.74 21.08
C ARG A 39 -38.47 -41.73 21.41
N ILE A 40 -39.21 -40.72 20.90
CA ILE A 40 -40.71 -40.53 20.77
C ILE A 40 -41.48 -40.33 22.13
N THR A 41 -42.55 -39.54 22.37
CA THR A 41 -43.77 -38.96 21.69
C THR A 41 -44.13 -37.56 22.27
N SER A 42 -44.73 -36.51 21.63
CA SER A 42 -45.90 -36.28 20.74
C SER A 42 -47.29 -36.41 21.45
N THR A 43 -48.11 -35.37 21.67
CA THR A 43 -49.02 -34.64 20.71
C THR A 43 -49.78 -33.47 21.45
N PRO A 44 -50.90 -32.85 20.99
CA PRO A 44 -50.90 -31.58 20.22
C PRO A 44 -51.87 -30.47 20.73
N LEU A 45 -51.80 -29.24 20.17
CA LEU A 45 -52.97 -28.36 19.92
C LEU A 45 -52.61 -27.09 19.10
N GLN A 46 -53.54 -26.76 18.20
CA GLN A 46 -53.60 -25.70 17.17
C GLN A 46 -53.76 -24.26 17.75
N GLY A 47 -53.49 -23.16 17.03
CA GLY A 47 -52.96 -23.02 15.65
C GLY A 47 -52.95 -21.55 15.13
N HIS A 48 -52.47 -21.39 13.87
CA HIS A 48 -52.46 -20.16 13.00
C HIS A 48 -51.53 -18.98 13.40
N SER A 49 -50.78 -18.32 12.49
CA SER A 49 -50.54 -18.59 11.04
C SER A 49 -49.35 -17.81 10.44
N SER A 50 -48.46 -18.52 9.71
CA SER A 50 -47.48 -18.05 8.68
C SER A 50 -46.40 -17.02 9.09
N VAL A 51 -45.16 -17.01 8.55
CA VAL A 51 -44.52 -17.75 7.44
C VAL A 51 -43.19 -18.36 7.93
N GLU A 52 -42.83 -19.58 7.49
CA GLU A 52 -41.60 -20.27 7.92
C GLU A 52 -40.35 -19.95 7.06
N PRO A 53 -39.13 -20.06 7.64
CA PRO A 53 -37.85 -19.98 6.93
C PRO A 53 -37.32 -21.37 6.52
N TRP A 54 -36.52 -21.46 5.45
CA TRP A 54 -35.73 -22.66 5.14
C TRP A 54 -34.28 -22.34 4.75
N ILE A 55 -33.35 -22.97 5.47
CA ILE A 55 -31.95 -23.17 5.06
C ILE A 55 -31.70 -24.69 4.98
N SER A 56 -31.06 -25.11 3.89
CA SER A 56 -30.09 -26.21 3.76
C SER A 56 -30.38 -27.15 2.58
N ARG A 57 -29.42 -27.18 1.65
CA ARG A 57 -29.00 -28.36 0.84
C ARG A 57 -27.79 -27.95 0.02
N VAL A 58 -26.59 -28.33 0.47
CA VAL A 58 -25.44 -28.53 -0.43
C VAL A 58 -24.96 -29.96 -0.23
N THR A 59 -24.81 -30.65 -1.35
CA THR A 59 -24.54 -32.08 -1.45
C THR A 59 -23.08 -32.44 -1.17
N GLN A 60 -22.87 -33.64 -0.63
CA GLN A 60 -21.56 -34.28 -0.59
C GLN A 60 -21.01 -34.53 -2.00
N GLY A 61 -19.68 -34.45 -2.14
CA GLY A 61 -18.95 -34.83 -3.34
C GLY A 61 -17.53 -35.32 -2.98
N SER A 62 -17.35 -36.63 -2.90
CA SER A 62 -16.06 -37.33 -2.89
C SER A 62 -15.31 -37.08 -4.22
N SER A 63 -14.01 -37.33 -4.44
CA SER A 63 -12.95 -38.09 -3.75
C SER A 63 -11.61 -37.28 -3.89
N THR A 64 -10.35 -37.76 -3.82
CA THR A 64 -9.73 -39.09 -3.76
C THR A 64 -8.32 -39.00 -3.15
N SER A 65 -7.79 -40.12 -2.65
CA SER A 65 -6.37 -40.32 -2.30
C SER A 65 -5.47 -40.51 -3.52
N SER A 66 -4.18 -40.16 -3.41
CA SER A 66 -3.05 -41.08 -3.71
C SER A 66 -1.71 -40.56 -3.19
N SER A 67 -0.88 -41.49 -2.71
CA SER A 67 0.33 -41.24 -1.94
C SER A 67 1.62 -41.46 -2.74
N ALA A 68 2.76 -41.22 -2.07
CA ALA A 68 4.06 -41.87 -2.28
C ALA A 68 4.90 -41.43 -3.51
N SER A 69 6.23 -41.56 -3.54
CA SER A 69 7.29 -41.65 -2.49
C SER A 69 8.64 -41.71 -3.21
N SER A 70 9.69 -41.00 -2.75
CA SER A 70 11.09 -41.48 -2.84
C SER A 70 12.09 -40.65 -2.03
N THR A 71 12.49 -41.22 -0.89
CA THR A 71 13.86 -41.17 -0.35
C THR A 71 14.86 -41.73 -1.38
N SER A 72 16.19 -41.55 -1.35
CA SER A 72 17.17 -41.00 -0.38
C SER A 72 18.54 -40.85 -1.08
N SER A 73 19.48 -40.06 -0.51
CA SER A 73 20.88 -40.47 -0.22
C SER A 73 21.83 -39.31 0.13
N HIS A 74 22.27 -39.29 1.39
CA HIS A 74 23.62 -38.86 1.83
C HIS A 74 24.56 -40.10 1.79
N PRO A 75 25.91 -40.03 1.94
CA PRO A 75 26.76 -39.01 2.58
C PRO A 75 27.89 -38.48 1.66
N GLY A 76 28.85 -37.62 2.04
CA GLY A 76 29.14 -36.89 3.28
C GLY A 76 30.67 -36.81 3.53
N ALA A 77 31.24 -35.62 3.77
CA ALA A 77 32.59 -35.42 4.33
C ALA A 77 32.89 -33.94 4.66
N LYS A 78 33.42 -33.68 5.87
CA LYS A 78 34.29 -32.55 6.24
C LYS A 78 35.51 -33.17 6.96
N PRO A 79 36.70 -32.54 6.91
CA PRO A 79 37.19 -31.72 8.04
C PRO A 79 37.62 -30.31 7.53
N ALA A 80 37.56 -29.18 8.24
CA ALA A 80 37.94 -28.78 9.60
C ALA A 80 39.17 -27.82 9.58
N ALA A 81 38.92 -26.60 10.05
CA ALA A 81 39.80 -25.73 10.86
C ALA A 81 41.01 -25.03 10.17
N SER A 82 41.53 -23.88 10.62
CA SER A 82 41.27 -23.08 11.85
C SER A 82 41.71 -21.61 11.71
N ASN A 83 41.20 -20.72 12.58
CA ASN A 83 41.84 -19.54 13.21
C ASN A 83 42.37 -18.35 12.34
N SER A 84 42.37 -17.08 12.79
CA SER A 84 41.86 -16.43 14.02
C SER A 84 41.91 -14.89 13.95
N CYS A 85 41.01 -14.19 14.66
CA CYS A 85 41.17 -12.92 15.42
C CYS A 85 41.81 -11.63 14.83
N SER A 86 41.52 -10.39 15.30
CA SER A 86 40.38 -9.82 16.06
C SER A 86 40.52 -8.27 16.26
N VAL A 87 39.40 -7.59 16.56
CA VAL A 87 39.17 -6.28 17.26
C VAL A 87 39.98 -5.00 16.94
N ILE A 88 39.29 -3.88 16.62
CA ILE A 88 39.10 -2.64 17.46
C ILE A 88 38.47 -1.51 16.63
N ALA A 89 37.60 -0.70 17.26
CA ALA A 89 36.92 0.45 16.67
C ALA A 89 37.22 1.74 17.44
N ALA A 90 37.34 2.86 16.72
CA ALA A 90 37.08 4.25 17.16
C ALA A 90 37.25 5.21 15.96
N ALA A 91 36.70 6.43 15.87
CA ALA A 91 35.39 7.00 16.24
C ALA A 91 35.47 8.54 16.06
N THR A 92 34.72 9.07 15.08
CA THR A 92 34.10 10.42 15.07
C THR A 92 34.96 11.72 14.93
N MET A 93 34.24 12.76 14.49
CA MET A 93 34.59 14.20 14.33
C MET A 93 35.38 14.57 13.05
N LEU A 94 35.04 15.65 12.33
CA LEU A 94 34.21 16.82 12.66
C LEU A 94 33.24 17.19 11.51
N ALA A 95 32.13 17.87 11.84
CA ALA A 95 31.20 18.49 10.89
C ALA A 95 31.37 20.02 10.85
N ASP A 96 30.52 20.69 10.06
CA ASP A 96 30.30 22.14 9.94
C ASP A 96 31.33 23.00 9.17
N LEU A 97 30.96 23.37 7.93
CA LEU A 97 30.44 24.73 7.68
C LEU A 97 29.51 24.75 6.46
N MET A 98 28.48 25.61 6.47
CA MET A 98 27.48 25.70 5.40
C MET A 98 27.69 26.89 4.44
N ALA A 99 27.16 26.70 3.23
CA ALA A 99 26.47 27.69 2.39
C ALA A 99 27.23 28.67 1.45
N HIS A 100 26.80 28.59 0.19
CA HIS A 100 26.67 29.63 -0.85
C HIS A 100 27.85 30.08 -1.74
N ALA A 101 27.40 30.60 -2.90
CA ALA A 101 28.09 31.29 -4.00
C ALA A 101 28.79 30.44 -5.08
N GLN A 102 28.68 30.93 -6.32
CA GLN A 102 29.30 30.41 -7.54
C GLN A 102 30.75 30.92 -7.70
N ILE A 103 31.38 30.51 -8.82
CA ILE A 103 32.58 31.08 -9.47
C ILE A 103 33.91 30.35 -9.19
N GLY A 104 34.46 29.73 -10.25
CA GLY A 104 35.81 30.07 -10.70
C GLY A 104 37.02 29.21 -10.31
N VAL A 105 37.31 28.20 -11.14
CA VAL A 105 38.69 27.75 -11.54
C VAL A 105 39.59 27.13 -10.42
N PRO A 106 40.77 26.53 -10.71
CA PRO A 106 40.87 25.07 -10.61
C PRO A 106 41.94 24.57 -9.60
N VAL A 107 41.77 23.33 -9.12
CA VAL A 107 42.83 22.62 -8.38
C VAL A 107 43.12 21.26 -9.03
N ASN A 108 44.32 21.13 -9.60
CA ASN A 108 44.81 19.89 -10.20
C ASN A 108 45.12 18.83 -9.12
N SER A 109 44.31 17.79 -9.03
CA SER A 109 44.73 16.51 -8.43
C SER A 109 44.96 15.48 -9.55
N ARG A 110 46.16 14.90 -9.58
CA ARG A 110 46.54 13.89 -10.60
C ARG A 110 45.84 12.56 -10.33
N VAL A 111 44.58 12.45 -10.74
CA VAL A 111 43.86 11.18 -10.80
C VAL A 111 44.39 10.36 -11.99
N SER A 112 44.77 9.11 -11.76
CA SER A 112 45.19 8.19 -12.82
C SER A 112 44.09 8.04 -13.88
N SER A 113 44.46 8.04 -15.17
CA SER A 113 43.52 7.95 -16.30
C SER A 113 42.61 6.71 -16.22
N LYS A 114 43.11 5.60 -15.63
CA LYS A 114 42.31 4.39 -15.34
C LYS A 114 41.20 4.63 -14.30
N ILE A 115 41.43 5.48 -13.29
CA ILE A 115 40.42 5.83 -12.27
C ILE A 115 39.37 6.79 -12.88
N GLN A 116 39.77 7.73 -13.74
CA GLN A 116 38.82 8.56 -14.49
C GLN A 116 37.99 7.74 -15.50
N GLN A 117 38.56 6.74 -16.16
CA GLN A 117 37.79 5.80 -16.97
C GLN A 117 36.79 4.99 -16.13
N LEU A 118 37.19 4.49 -14.95
CA LEU A 118 36.29 3.76 -14.06
C LEU A 118 35.15 4.63 -13.50
N LEU A 119 35.43 5.90 -13.17
CA LEU A 119 34.42 6.85 -12.72
C LEU A 119 33.45 7.26 -13.85
N ASN A 120 33.91 7.29 -15.11
CA ASN A 120 33.04 7.55 -16.24
C ASN A 120 32.18 6.33 -16.64
N THR A 121 32.62 5.09 -16.41
CA THR A 121 31.76 3.89 -16.57
C THR A 121 30.81 3.66 -15.39
N LEU A 122 31.13 4.18 -14.20
CA LEU A 122 30.24 4.13 -13.01
C LEU A 122 29.21 5.26 -12.94
N LYS A 123 29.30 6.28 -13.81
CA LYS A 123 28.18 7.20 -14.05
C LYS A 123 27.06 6.44 -14.76
N ARG A 124 26.10 5.89 -13.97
CA ARG A 124 24.75 5.64 -14.49
C ARG A 124 24.31 6.89 -15.26
N PRO A 125 23.81 6.78 -16.50
CA PRO A 125 23.19 7.92 -17.14
C PRO A 125 22.08 8.41 -16.21
N LYS A 126 22.09 9.70 -15.85
CA LYS A 126 20.91 10.32 -15.26
C LYS A 126 19.80 10.08 -16.27
N ARG A 127 18.84 9.21 -15.95
CA ARG A 127 17.60 9.14 -16.71
C ARG A 127 17.00 10.55 -16.64
N PRO A 128 16.74 11.22 -17.77
CA PRO A 128 15.93 12.42 -17.77
C PRO A 128 14.64 12.15 -16.98
N PRO A 129 14.12 13.11 -16.18
CA PRO A 129 12.78 12.98 -15.62
C PRO A 129 11.79 12.73 -16.78
N LEU A 130 10.73 11.96 -16.52
CA LEU A 130 9.86 11.43 -17.59
C LEU A 130 9.40 12.50 -18.60
N ARG A 131 9.19 13.75 -18.14
CA ARG A 131 8.79 14.90 -18.97
C ARG A 131 9.72 15.19 -20.15
N GLU A 132 11.02 14.92 -20.04
CA GLU A 132 12.01 15.25 -21.09
C GLU A 132 12.00 14.23 -22.26
N PHE A 133 11.19 13.17 -22.18
CA PHE A 133 10.99 12.19 -23.27
C PHE A 133 9.75 12.44 -24.13
N PHE A 134 8.83 13.29 -23.67
CA PHE A 134 7.59 13.65 -24.36
C PHE A 134 7.68 15.11 -24.81
N VAL A 135 7.00 15.46 -25.90
CA VAL A 135 6.84 16.85 -26.33
C VAL A 135 5.53 17.36 -25.72
N ASP A 136 5.48 18.64 -25.36
CA ASP A 136 4.27 19.31 -24.85
C ASP A 136 3.22 19.56 -25.96
N ASP A 137 2.97 18.57 -26.83
CA ASP A 137 1.88 18.57 -27.82
C ASP A 137 0.54 18.18 -27.15
N PHE A 138 0.34 18.61 -25.89
CA PHE A 138 -0.79 18.20 -25.03
C PHE A 138 -2.05 19.04 -25.21
N GLU A 139 -2.00 20.19 -25.90
CA GLU A 139 -3.19 21.02 -26.13
C GLU A 139 -4.20 20.40 -27.11
N GLU A 140 -3.77 19.51 -28.03
CA GLU A 140 -4.69 18.84 -28.99
C GLU A 140 -5.29 17.51 -28.48
N LEU A 141 -4.77 16.92 -27.40
CA LEU A 141 -5.28 15.65 -26.83
C LEU A 141 -6.12 15.82 -25.55
N LEU A 142 -6.32 17.06 -25.10
CA LEU A 142 -7.33 17.42 -24.11
C LEU A 142 -8.70 17.62 -24.76
N GLU A 143 -9.18 16.62 -25.52
CA GLU A 143 -10.62 16.43 -25.62
C GLU A 143 -11.13 16.18 -24.20
N VAL A 144 -11.79 17.19 -23.63
CA VAL A 144 -12.49 17.07 -22.36
C VAL A 144 -13.54 15.97 -22.55
N GLN A 145 -13.23 14.75 -22.10
CA GLN A 145 -14.17 13.64 -22.12
C GLN A 145 -15.44 14.14 -21.44
N GLN A 146 -16.51 14.29 -22.23
CA GLN A 146 -17.79 14.72 -21.68
C GLN A 146 -18.19 13.65 -20.65
N PRO A 147 -18.43 14.04 -19.39
CA PRO A 147 -18.74 13.08 -18.34
C PRO A 147 -19.94 12.24 -18.75
N ASP A 148 -19.84 10.91 -18.60
CA ASP A 148 -20.88 9.98 -19.03
C ASP A 148 -22.25 10.49 -18.55
N PRO A 149 -23.24 10.70 -19.45
CA PRO A 149 -24.55 11.19 -19.06
C PRO A 149 -25.19 10.32 -17.97
N ASN A 150 -24.88 9.01 -17.94
CA ASN A 150 -25.36 8.03 -16.96
C ASN A 150 -24.52 7.96 -15.68
N GLN A 151 -23.45 8.77 -15.52
CA GLN A 151 -22.66 8.73 -14.29
C GLN A 151 -23.55 9.07 -13.07
N PRO A 152 -23.42 8.35 -11.94
CA PRO A 152 -24.17 8.64 -10.72
C PRO A 152 -23.98 10.10 -10.27
N LYS A 153 -25.08 10.80 -9.99
CA LYS A 153 -25.10 12.19 -9.53
C LYS A 153 -26.04 12.33 -8.33
N PRO A 154 -25.74 13.18 -7.34
CA PRO A 154 -26.70 13.46 -6.27
C PRO A 154 -27.97 14.15 -6.76
N GLU A 155 -29.12 13.56 -6.44
CA GLU A 155 -30.45 13.92 -6.95
C GLU A 155 -31.41 14.40 -5.84
N GLY A 156 -31.10 14.09 -4.57
CA GLY A 156 -31.92 14.40 -3.41
C GLY A 156 -32.07 15.89 -3.11
N ALA A 157 -32.85 16.18 -2.07
CA ALA A 157 -33.00 17.52 -1.52
C ALA A 157 -31.69 18.02 -0.90
N GLU A 158 -31.54 19.34 -0.72
CA GLU A 158 -30.47 19.91 0.09
C GLU A 158 -30.54 19.39 1.54
N MET A 159 -29.41 19.02 2.13
CA MET A 159 -29.37 18.47 3.47
C MET A 159 -29.54 19.57 4.54
N ALA A 160 -30.52 19.41 5.41
CA ALA A 160 -30.78 20.36 6.50
C ALA A 160 -29.75 20.28 7.64
N LEU A 161 -29.58 21.39 8.36
CA LEU A 161 -28.77 21.47 9.59
C LEU A 161 -29.31 20.51 10.67
N LEU A 162 -28.50 19.55 11.08
CA LEU A 162 -28.83 18.58 12.12
C LEU A 162 -28.39 19.11 13.50
N LYS A 163 -29.34 19.35 14.41
CA LYS A 163 -29.05 19.71 15.80
C LYS A 163 -29.06 18.48 16.70
N GLY A 164 -28.02 18.32 17.52
CA GLY A 164 -28.01 17.39 18.65
C GLY A 164 -29.00 17.83 19.73
N GLU A 165 -29.20 16.97 20.73
CA GLU A 165 -30.00 17.31 21.91
C GLU A 165 -29.33 18.47 22.70
N PRO A 166 -30.11 19.32 23.40
CA PRO A 166 -29.53 20.36 24.23
C PRO A 166 -28.68 19.75 25.35
N LEU A 167 -27.55 20.40 25.66
CA LEU A 167 -26.75 20.05 26.83
C LEU A 167 -27.54 20.40 28.10
N GLY A 168 -27.73 19.42 28.98
CA GLY A 168 -28.54 19.55 30.18
C GLY A 168 -27.96 20.54 31.18
N VAL A 169 -28.79 21.50 31.61
CA VAL A 169 -28.44 22.50 32.63
C VAL A 169 -28.44 21.84 34.01
N VAL A 170 -27.38 21.09 34.32
CA VAL A 170 -27.15 20.60 35.68
C VAL A 170 -26.48 21.72 36.47
N SER A 171 -27.17 22.24 37.49
CA SER A 171 -26.74 23.37 38.33
C SER A 171 -25.46 23.14 39.15
N ASN A 172 -24.87 21.94 39.06
CA ASN A 172 -23.74 21.48 39.88
C ASN A 172 -22.53 21.01 39.05
N TRP A 173 -22.48 21.30 37.74
CA TRP A 173 -21.28 21.05 36.94
C TRP A 173 -20.08 21.86 37.49
N PRO A 174 -18.87 21.27 37.54
CA PRO A 174 -17.68 22.01 37.95
C PRO A 174 -17.29 23.02 36.86
N PRO A 175 -16.91 24.26 37.21
CA PRO A 175 -16.60 25.31 36.23
C PRO A 175 -15.25 25.10 35.51
N SER A 176 -14.44 24.13 35.92
CA SER A 176 -13.27 23.64 35.18
C SER A 176 -12.90 22.21 35.58
N LEU A 177 -12.11 21.52 34.74
CA LEU A 177 -11.55 20.20 35.09
C LEU A 177 -10.65 20.26 36.32
N LEU A 178 -10.00 21.40 36.57
CA LEU A 178 -9.15 21.59 37.76
C LEU A 178 -9.99 21.69 39.04
N THR A 179 -11.13 22.40 39.00
CA THR A 179 -12.10 22.41 40.10
C THR A 179 -12.69 21.03 40.36
N ALA A 180 -12.96 20.26 39.30
CA ALA A 180 -13.38 18.86 39.41
C ALA A 180 -12.32 17.99 40.09
N LEU A 181 -11.06 18.06 39.63
CA LEU A 181 -9.96 17.29 40.21
C LEU A 181 -9.70 17.66 41.67
N HIS A 182 -9.72 18.95 42.02
CA HIS A 182 -9.56 19.41 43.39
C HIS A 182 -10.67 18.87 44.30
N ARG A 183 -11.94 18.95 43.87
CA ARG A 183 -13.09 18.40 44.60
C ARG A 183 -12.91 16.91 44.86
N TRP A 184 -12.68 16.09 43.83
CA TRP A 184 -12.48 14.65 44.00
C TRP A 184 -11.21 14.32 44.83
N GLY A 185 -10.13 15.06 44.63
CA GLY A 185 -8.86 14.90 45.33
C GLY A 185 -8.91 15.20 46.83
N THR A 186 -9.89 15.99 47.27
CA THR A 186 -10.09 16.39 48.68
C THR A 186 -11.26 15.68 49.35
N THR A 187 -12.42 15.56 48.68
CA THR A 187 -13.61 14.93 49.26
C THR A 187 -13.59 13.41 49.14
N GLN A 188 -12.93 12.85 48.12
CA GLN A 188 -12.85 11.41 47.86
C GLN A 188 -11.41 10.93 47.54
N PRO A 189 -10.41 11.26 48.39
CA PRO A 189 -8.98 11.06 48.09
C PRO A 189 -8.57 9.60 47.89
N LYS A 190 -9.33 8.65 48.46
CA LYS A 190 -9.09 7.21 48.38
C LYS A 190 -9.71 6.55 47.15
N THR A 191 -10.66 7.20 46.48
CA THR A 191 -11.36 6.64 45.32
C THR A 191 -10.39 6.45 44.14
N PRO A 192 -10.36 5.27 43.50
CA PRO A 192 -9.57 5.04 42.28
C PRO A 192 -9.96 6.01 41.15
N CYS A 193 -8.97 6.56 40.45
CA CYS A 193 -9.19 7.34 39.23
C CYS A 193 -8.59 6.67 37.99
N LEU A 194 -7.53 5.88 38.14
CA LEU A 194 -6.88 5.13 37.07
C LEU A 194 -6.20 3.88 37.65
N THR A 195 -6.34 2.73 36.97
CA THR A 195 -5.55 1.52 37.27
C THR A 195 -4.75 1.12 36.02
N SER A 196 -3.42 1.07 36.13
CA SER A 196 -2.56 0.54 35.08
C SER A 196 -2.44 -0.99 35.22
N LEU A 197 -2.63 -1.69 34.11
CA LEU A 197 -2.53 -3.16 34.03
C LEU A 197 -1.25 -3.56 33.28
N ASP A 198 -0.67 -4.72 33.59
CA ASP A 198 0.44 -5.30 32.83
C ASP A 198 -0.02 -6.00 31.53
N THR A 199 0.86 -6.78 30.90
CA THR A 199 0.54 -7.56 29.69
C THR A 199 -0.25 -8.84 29.98
N THR A 200 -0.37 -9.25 31.24
CA THR A 200 -1.20 -10.38 31.70
C THR A 200 -2.61 -9.94 32.10
N GLY A 201 -2.83 -8.63 32.29
CA GLY A 201 -4.08 -8.05 32.78
C GLY A 201 -4.09 -7.77 34.28
N LYS A 202 -3.00 -8.10 35.00
CA LYS A 202 -2.87 -7.84 36.43
C LYS A 202 -2.63 -6.36 36.70
N ALA A 203 -3.25 -5.82 37.75
CA ALA A 203 -3.02 -4.45 38.17
C ALA A 203 -1.57 -4.25 38.66
N ILE A 204 -0.85 -3.32 38.02
CA ILE A 204 0.48 -2.85 38.45
C ILE A 204 0.30 -1.76 39.51
N TYR A 205 -0.56 -0.78 39.25
CA TYR A 205 -0.73 0.39 40.09
C TYR A 205 -2.13 0.99 39.97
N THR A 206 -2.73 1.33 41.11
CA THR A 206 -3.96 2.14 41.17
C THR A 206 -3.63 3.53 41.69
N LEU A 207 -3.83 4.52 40.82
CA LEU A 207 -3.84 5.94 41.17
C LEU A 207 -5.22 6.29 41.75
N THR A 208 -5.22 6.96 42.90
CA THR A 208 -6.44 7.50 43.52
C THR A 208 -6.50 9.01 43.29
N TYR A 209 -7.69 9.60 43.34
CA TYR A 209 -7.85 11.04 43.15
C TYR A 209 -6.96 11.89 44.07
N GLY A 210 -6.82 11.50 45.35
CA GLY A 210 -5.94 12.22 46.29
C GLY A 210 -4.45 12.10 45.94
N LYS A 211 -4.02 10.96 45.35
CA LYS A 211 -2.64 10.79 44.84
C LYS A 211 -2.42 11.57 43.55
N LEU A 212 -3.40 11.61 42.64
CA LEU A 212 -3.33 12.42 41.41
C LEU A 212 -3.24 13.90 41.76
N TRP A 213 -4.14 14.39 42.62
CA TRP A 213 -4.13 15.77 43.12
C TRP A 213 -2.79 16.13 43.77
N SER A 214 -2.39 15.45 44.84
CA SER A 214 -1.16 15.77 45.58
C SER A 214 0.12 15.71 44.74
N ARG A 215 0.23 14.77 43.78
CA ARG A 215 1.37 14.69 42.86
C ARG A 215 1.36 15.82 41.82
N SER A 216 0.20 16.15 41.26
CA SER A 216 0.07 17.22 40.26
C SER A 216 0.35 18.59 40.88
N VAL A 217 -0.16 18.85 42.09
CA VAL A 217 0.14 20.04 42.90
C VAL A 217 1.64 20.16 43.19
N LYS A 218 2.29 19.05 43.58
CA LYS A 218 3.74 19.01 43.83
C LYS A 218 4.56 19.30 42.57
N LEU A 219 4.14 18.76 41.43
CA LEU A 219 4.77 19.02 40.14
C LEU A 219 4.60 20.49 39.71
N ALA A 220 3.37 21.01 39.74
CA ALA A 220 3.07 22.42 39.41
C ALA A 220 3.93 23.39 40.23
N TYR A 221 3.99 23.21 41.56
CA TYR A 221 4.87 24.00 42.43
C TYR A 221 6.34 23.94 42.00
N THR A 222 6.83 22.76 41.60
CA THR A 222 8.22 22.59 41.15
C THR A 222 8.44 23.32 39.83
N LEU A 223 7.57 23.14 38.83
CA LEU A 223 7.68 23.78 37.51
C LEU A 223 7.70 25.32 37.57
N MET A 224 6.91 25.90 38.49
CA MET A 224 6.85 27.36 38.68
C MET A 224 8.03 27.96 39.45
N ASN A 225 8.75 27.17 40.26
CA ASN A 225 9.74 27.70 41.21
C ASN A 225 11.17 27.18 41.01
N LYS A 226 11.37 26.04 40.33
CA LYS A 226 12.69 25.44 40.14
C LYS A 226 12.76 24.45 38.97
N LEU A 227 13.53 24.82 37.96
CA LEU A 227 14.05 23.89 36.96
C LEU A 227 15.43 23.36 37.38
N THR A 228 15.94 22.37 36.64
CA THR A 228 17.10 21.55 37.02
C THR A 228 18.40 22.34 37.17
N ASN A 229 18.61 23.40 36.39
CA ASN A 229 19.85 24.18 36.38
C ASN A 229 19.60 25.65 36.79
N LYS A 230 20.57 26.26 37.50
CA LYS A 230 20.50 27.66 37.94
C LYS A 230 20.48 28.71 36.80
N ASN A 231 20.79 28.29 35.57
CA ASN A 231 20.89 29.18 34.40
C ASN A 231 19.70 29.07 33.43
N GLU A 232 18.70 28.23 33.73
CA GLU A 232 17.49 28.11 32.92
C GLU A 232 16.43 29.12 33.38
N SER A 233 15.78 29.80 32.42
CA SER A 233 14.67 30.70 32.72
C SER A 233 13.48 29.94 33.29
N LEU A 234 12.90 30.43 34.39
CA LEU A 234 11.64 29.91 34.93
C LEU A 234 10.53 29.95 33.87
N LEU A 235 9.70 28.91 33.85
CA LEU A 235 8.52 28.84 32.99
C LEU A 235 7.50 29.90 33.40
N LYS A 236 6.77 30.41 32.41
CA LYS A 236 5.70 31.38 32.57
C LYS A 236 4.35 30.77 32.16
N PRO A 237 3.23 31.26 32.72
CA PRO A 237 1.90 30.96 32.19
C PRO A 237 1.84 31.13 30.67
N GLY A 238 1.29 30.13 29.98
CA GLY A 238 1.23 30.05 28.52
C GLY A 238 2.46 29.42 27.84
N ASP A 239 3.53 29.09 28.56
CA ASP A 239 4.65 28.33 27.97
C ASP A 239 4.23 26.89 27.62
N ARG A 240 4.73 26.39 26.48
CA ARG A 240 4.44 25.04 25.98
C ARG A 240 5.48 24.04 26.46
N VAL A 241 5.04 22.88 26.93
CA VAL A 241 5.91 21.85 27.51
C VAL A 241 5.60 20.49 26.88
N ALA A 242 6.61 19.81 26.33
CA ALA A 242 6.42 18.48 25.77
C ALA A 242 6.15 17.44 26.87
N LEU A 243 5.16 16.57 26.66
CA LEU A 243 4.94 15.40 27.51
C LEU A 243 5.40 14.14 26.77
N VAL A 244 6.49 13.53 27.25
CA VAL A 244 7.13 12.36 26.61
C VAL A 244 7.00 11.15 27.55
N PHE A 245 5.92 10.39 27.39
CA PHE A 245 5.57 9.25 28.25
C PHE A 245 5.14 8.05 27.40
N PRO A 246 5.56 6.82 27.74
CA PRO A 246 5.13 5.63 27.02
C PRO A 246 3.69 5.28 27.38
N ASN A 247 2.94 4.69 26.44
CA ASN A 247 1.56 4.22 26.67
C ASN A 247 1.43 3.16 27.81
N SER A 248 2.55 2.60 28.28
CA SER A 248 2.61 1.72 29.46
C SER A 248 2.63 2.46 30.81
N ASP A 249 2.88 3.78 30.83
CA ASP A 249 2.86 4.62 32.03
C ASP A 249 1.82 5.76 31.92
N PRO A 250 0.52 5.42 31.86
CA PRO A 250 -0.55 6.43 31.85
C PRO A 250 -0.65 7.20 33.18
N VAL A 251 -0.08 6.66 34.26
CA VAL A 251 -0.15 7.21 35.62
C VAL A 251 0.66 8.50 35.71
N MET A 252 1.91 8.47 35.27
CA MET A 252 2.76 9.65 35.30
C MET A 252 2.40 10.64 34.19
N PHE A 253 1.89 10.18 33.04
CA PHE A 253 1.30 11.07 32.04
C PHE A 253 0.15 11.92 32.60
N MET A 254 -0.81 11.33 33.34
CA MET A 254 -1.90 12.09 33.96
C MET A 254 -1.39 13.10 35.01
N VAL A 255 -0.38 12.73 35.81
CA VAL A 255 0.25 13.65 36.76
C VAL A 255 0.95 14.82 36.05
N ALA A 256 1.63 14.55 34.93
CA ALA A 256 2.29 15.56 34.12
C ALA A 256 1.28 16.54 33.50
N PHE A 257 0.22 16.02 32.90
CA PHE A 257 -0.84 16.79 32.24
C PHE A 257 -1.54 17.74 33.23
N TYR A 258 -2.04 17.21 34.36
CA TYR A 258 -2.66 18.05 35.39
C TYR A 258 -1.66 18.96 36.11
N GLY A 259 -0.39 18.57 36.23
CA GLY A 259 0.67 19.43 36.76
C GLY A 259 0.94 20.65 35.89
N CYS A 260 0.92 20.49 34.55
CA CYS A 260 1.03 21.61 33.61
C CYS A 260 -0.19 22.54 33.73
N LEU A 261 -1.41 21.99 33.71
CA LEU A 261 -2.64 22.80 33.85
C LEU A 261 -2.68 23.58 35.18
N LEU A 262 -2.23 22.98 36.30
CA LEU A 262 -2.15 23.65 37.61
C LEU A 262 -1.03 24.71 37.72
N SER A 263 -0.19 24.84 36.69
CA SER A 263 0.86 25.87 36.59
C SER A 263 0.63 26.84 35.41
N ASP A 264 -0.60 26.85 34.86
CA ASP A 264 -0.99 27.62 33.67
C ASP A 264 -0.10 27.33 32.43
N LEU A 265 0.50 26.13 32.34
CA LEU A 265 1.34 25.67 31.22
C LEU A 265 0.53 24.85 30.21
N ILE A 266 0.93 24.92 28.94
CA ILE A 266 0.26 24.23 27.82
C ILE A 266 1.00 22.92 27.51
N PRO A 267 0.52 21.74 27.95
CA PRO A 267 1.11 20.47 27.58
C PRO A 267 0.97 20.19 26.08
N VAL A 268 2.04 19.64 25.50
CA VAL A 268 2.10 19.13 24.12
C VAL A 268 2.44 17.64 24.18
N PRO A 269 1.44 16.73 24.24
CA PRO A 269 1.68 15.29 24.24
C PRO A 269 2.32 14.82 22.93
N ILE A 270 3.41 14.05 23.03
CA ILE A 270 4.12 13.51 21.86
C ILE A 270 4.56 12.06 22.04
N GLU A 271 4.79 11.40 20.92
CA GLU A 271 5.47 10.10 20.78
C GLU A 271 6.76 10.00 21.63
N VAL A 272 7.03 8.85 22.25
CA VAL A 272 8.38 8.54 22.75
C VAL A 272 9.28 8.21 21.55
N PRO A 273 10.32 9.01 21.23
CA PRO A 273 11.15 8.75 20.06
C PRO A 273 12.07 7.54 20.31
N LEU A 274 11.71 6.39 19.75
CA LEU A 274 12.41 5.11 19.99
C LEU A 274 13.73 4.98 19.21
N THR A 275 13.93 5.75 18.13
CA THR A 275 15.15 5.68 17.32
C THR A 275 15.64 7.08 16.90
N ARG A 276 16.90 7.16 16.44
CA ARG A 276 17.47 8.40 15.87
C ARG A 276 16.99 8.73 14.45
N LYS A 277 16.31 7.81 13.77
CA LYS A 277 15.99 7.88 12.32
C LYS A 277 14.51 8.03 12.00
N ASP A 278 13.65 7.99 13.01
CA ASP A 278 12.20 8.08 12.86
C ASP A 278 11.80 9.36 12.09
N ALA A 279 11.14 9.23 10.92
CA ALA A 279 10.81 10.40 10.10
C ALA A 279 9.73 11.26 10.75
N GLY A 280 8.83 10.65 11.53
CA GLY A 280 7.91 11.35 12.43
C GLY A 280 8.67 12.23 13.44
N GLY A 281 9.90 11.84 13.79
CA GLY A 281 10.81 12.66 14.59
C GLY A 281 11.06 14.05 14.01
N GLN A 282 11.45 14.19 12.74
CA GLN A 282 11.77 15.52 12.17
C GLN A 282 10.54 16.45 12.13
N GLN A 283 9.36 15.92 11.80
CA GLN A 283 8.11 16.70 11.74
C GLN A 283 7.57 17.06 13.14
N ILE A 284 7.66 16.15 14.12
CA ILE A 284 7.39 16.48 15.53
C ILE A 284 8.38 17.53 16.03
N GLY A 285 9.66 17.46 15.64
CA GLY A 285 10.66 18.47 15.96
C GLY A 285 10.30 19.87 15.45
N PHE A 286 9.79 19.96 14.21
CA PHE A 286 9.26 21.21 13.66
C PHE A 286 8.05 21.74 14.45
N LEU A 287 7.12 20.87 14.84
CA LEU A 287 5.99 21.26 15.72
C LEU A 287 6.50 21.79 17.07
N LEU A 288 7.41 21.08 17.73
CA LEU A 288 7.97 21.49 19.03
C LEU A 288 8.71 22.82 18.92
N GLY A 289 9.48 23.02 17.85
CA GLY A 289 10.15 24.29 17.57
C GLY A 289 9.17 25.43 17.31
N SER A 290 8.11 25.18 16.53
CA SER A 290 7.03 26.15 16.26
C SER A 290 6.28 26.52 17.53
N CYS A 291 5.97 25.53 18.37
CA CYS A 291 5.41 25.70 19.71
C CYS A 291 6.39 26.38 20.70
N GLY A 292 7.66 26.61 20.34
CA GLY A 292 8.67 27.21 21.22
C GLY A 292 9.00 26.35 22.44
N VAL A 293 8.87 25.03 22.35
CA VAL A 293 9.08 24.11 23.47
C VAL A 293 10.57 24.00 23.80
N SER A 294 10.91 24.34 25.04
CA SER A 294 12.28 24.24 25.61
C SER A 294 12.41 23.13 26.66
N LEU A 295 11.30 22.60 27.18
CA LEU A 295 11.26 21.61 28.26
C LEU A 295 10.42 20.39 27.86
N ALA A 296 10.91 19.20 28.18
CA ALA A 296 10.18 17.93 28.10
C ALA A 296 10.06 17.28 29.47
N LEU A 297 8.82 16.95 29.87
CA LEU A 297 8.53 16.14 31.05
C LEU A 297 8.52 14.66 30.68
N THR A 298 9.13 13.83 31.53
CA THR A 298 9.20 12.39 31.34
C THR A 298 9.42 11.67 32.68
N THR A 299 9.55 10.34 32.68
CA THR A 299 9.95 9.53 33.85
C THR A 299 11.36 9.00 33.73
N ASP A 300 11.99 8.59 34.83
CA ASP A 300 13.33 7.99 34.85
C ASP A 300 13.40 6.76 33.93
N VAL A 301 12.38 5.90 33.98
CA VAL A 301 12.26 4.71 33.13
C VAL A 301 12.18 5.08 31.65
N CYS A 302 11.35 6.08 31.29
CA CYS A 302 11.25 6.53 29.90
C CYS A 302 12.55 7.20 29.44
N GLN A 303 13.12 8.11 30.24
CA GLN A 303 14.35 8.82 29.92
C GLN A 303 15.54 7.88 29.71
N LYS A 304 15.62 6.76 30.45
CA LYS A 304 16.63 5.71 30.25
C LYS A 304 16.43 4.93 28.95
N GLY A 305 15.19 4.75 28.49
CA GLY A 305 14.85 4.13 27.22
C GLY A 305 15.09 5.03 25.99
N LEU A 306 15.21 6.34 26.16
CA LEU A 306 15.49 7.28 25.05
C LEU A 306 16.90 7.09 24.47
N PRO A 307 17.07 7.19 23.14
CA PRO A 307 18.38 7.16 22.48
C PRO A 307 19.40 8.12 23.11
N LYS A 308 20.55 7.58 23.54
CA LYS A 308 21.63 8.35 24.18
C LYS A 308 22.73 8.77 23.21
N ALA A 309 23.43 9.85 23.54
CA ALA A 309 24.71 10.23 22.94
C ALA A 309 25.88 9.45 23.59
N GLN A 310 27.10 9.59 23.05
CA GLN A 310 28.31 9.00 23.66
C GLN A 310 28.58 9.52 25.09
N THR A 311 28.07 10.72 25.41
CA THR A 311 28.14 11.35 26.74
C THR A 311 27.12 10.79 27.75
N GLY A 312 26.24 9.87 27.35
CA GLY A 312 25.17 9.32 28.20
C GLY A 312 23.91 10.19 28.33
N GLU A 313 23.95 11.45 27.87
CA GLU A 313 22.78 12.32 27.77
C GLU A 313 21.82 11.86 26.66
N VAL A 314 20.55 12.28 26.72
CA VAL A 314 19.60 12.05 25.62
C VAL A 314 20.11 12.77 24.37
N VAL A 315 20.15 12.08 23.24
CA VAL A 315 20.65 12.65 21.98
C VAL A 315 19.75 13.80 21.53
N THR A 316 20.35 14.86 20.99
CA THR A 316 19.58 15.88 20.25
C THR A 316 19.02 15.24 18.98
N PHE A 317 17.71 15.11 18.90
CA PHE A 317 17.03 14.58 17.71
C PHE A 317 17.13 15.61 16.56
N LYS A 318 17.37 15.12 15.34
CA LYS A 318 17.50 16.00 14.17
C LYS A 318 16.19 16.77 13.96
N GLY A 319 16.28 18.09 13.83
CA GLY A 319 15.13 18.97 13.63
C GLY A 319 14.33 19.31 14.89
N TRP A 320 14.69 18.79 16.07
CA TRP A 320 14.08 19.18 17.33
C TRP A 320 14.74 20.46 17.90
N PRO A 321 14.00 21.29 18.64
CA PRO A 321 14.61 22.31 19.49
C PRO A 321 15.49 21.65 20.57
N ARG A 322 16.39 22.44 21.18
CA ARG A 322 17.16 21.98 22.35
C ARG A 322 16.22 21.84 23.54
N LEU A 323 15.94 20.60 23.95
CA LEU A 323 15.09 20.30 25.10
C LEU A 323 15.91 20.06 26.36
N ALA A 324 15.55 20.76 27.44
CA ALA A 324 15.82 20.32 28.80
C ALA A 324 14.90 19.15 29.15
N TRP A 325 15.42 18.12 29.81
CA TRP A 325 14.67 16.91 30.16
C TRP A 325 14.43 16.86 31.66
N PHE A 326 13.17 16.91 32.08
CA PHE A 326 12.78 16.93 33.49
C PHE A 326 12.05 15.64 33.89
N VAL A 327 12.62 14.94 34.88
CA VAL A 327 12.16 13.64 35.37
C VAL A 327 11.19 13.83 36.54
N ILE A 328 9.89 13.62 36.29
CA ILE A 328 8.83 13.99 37.24
C ILE A 328 8.62 12.98 38.39
N ASP A 329 9.12 11.76 38.27
CA ASP A 329 9.08 10.73 39.31
C ASP A 329 10.35 10.72 40.20
N GLY A 330 11.31 11.59 39.90
CA GLY A 330 12.57 11.73 40.63
C GLY A 330 12.46 12.43 41.99
N LYS A 331 13.53 12.33 42.78
CA LYS A 331 13.64 12.98 44.11
C LYS A 331 13.66 14.51 44.06
N HIS A 332 13.75 15.11 42.87
CA HIS A 332 13.95 16.54 42.66
C HIS A 332 12.68 17.39 42.82
N LEU A 333 11.49 16.78 42.84
CA LEU A 333 10.24 17.50 43.08
C LEU A 333 10.23 18.17 44.47
N MET A 334 10.04 19.48 44.50
CA MET A 334 9.94 20.27 45.72
C MET A 334 8.59 20.04 46.41
N LYS A 335 8.56 20.05 47.74
CA LYS A 335 7.30 20.06 48.49
C LYS A 335 6.80 21.51 48.56
N PRO A 336 5.54 21.81 48.20
CA PRO A 336 4.98 23.14 48.39
C PRO A 336 4.93 23.52 49.89
N PRO A 337 5.10 24.81 50.22
CA PRO A 337 4.73 25.38 51.52
C PRO A 337 3.27 25.07 51.88
N LYS A 338 2.92 25.10 53.17
CA LYS A 338 1.56 24.76 53.64
C LYS A 338 0.51 25.78 53.19
N ASP A 339 0.95 27.01 53.00
CA ASP A 339 0.23 28.20 52.57
C ASP A 339 0.12 28.30 51.04
N TRP A 340 1.00 27.62 50.30
CA TRP A 340 0.95 27.63 48.83
C TRP A 340 -0.16 26.71 48.29
N HIS A 341 -0.99 27.29 47.44
CA HIS A 341 -2.08 26.60 46.74
C HIS A 341 -2.03 26.99 45.25
N PRO A 342 -2.29 26.05 44.31
CA PRO A 342 -2.35 26.38 42.89
C PRO A 342 -3.59 27.24 42.60
N HIS A 343 -3.45 28.18 41.67
CA HIS A 343 -4.54 29.09 41.31
C HIS A 343 -5.54 28.41 40.36
N ILE A 344 -6.58 27.79 40.92
CA ILE A 344 -7.64 27.17 40.12
C ILE A 344 -8.54 28.27 39.50
N ARG A 345 -8.66 28.26 38.18
CA ARG A 345 -9.57 29.15 37.42
C ARG A 345 -10.77 28.39 36.87
N ASP A 346 -11.81 29.13 36.55
CA ASP A 346 -12.89 28.67 35.67
C ASP A 346 -12.36 28.51 34.24
N ALA A 347 -12.97 27.63 33.45
CA ALA A 347 -12.48 27.29 32.13
C ALA A 347 -12.60 28.45 31.14
N SER A 348 -11.47 28.98 30.68
CA SER A 348 -11.38 30.05 29.69
C SER A 348 -11.25 29.52 28.25
N ASN A 349 -11.20 30.43 27.28
CA ASN A 349 -10.84 30.09 25.90
C ASN A 349 -9.32 29.94 25.68
N ASP A 350 -8.50 30.04 26.74
CA ASP A 350 -7.07 29.78 26.65
C ASP A 350 -6.80 28.31 26.32
N ALA A 351 -5.68 28.05 25.65
CA ALA A 351 -5.26 26.70 25.30
C ALA A 351 -5.06 25.82 26.55
N ALA A 352 -5.74 24.68 26.61
CA ALA A 352 -5.52 23.63 27.60
C ALA A 352 -4.42 22.66 27.18
N TYR A 353 -4.35 22.32 25.89
CA TYR A 353 -3.30 21.46 25.34
C TYR A 353 -3.18 21.62 23.82
N ILE A 354 -2.07 21.14 23.26
CA ILE A 354 -1.88 21.02 21.81
C ILE A 354 -1.62 19.54 21.48
N GLU A 355 -2.51 18.92 20.71
CA GLU A 355 -2.39 17.53 20.26
C GLU A 355 -2.01 17.51 18.78
N TYR A 356 -1.08 16.65 18.39
CA TYR A 356 -0.53 16.66 17.03
C TYR A 356 -1.27 15.70 16.10
N LYS A 357 -1.38 16.08 14.83
CA LYS A 357 -1.80 15.21 13.73
C LYS A 357 -0.81 15.27 12.57
N THR A 358 -0.90 14.29 11.67
CA THR A 358 -0.13 14.25 10.42
C THR A 358 -1.09 14.26 9.23
N SER A 359 -0.89 15.13 8.25
CA SER A 359 -1.70 15.19 7.01
C SER A 359 -1.39 14.05 6.04
N LYS A 360 -2.22 13.90 4.99
CA LYS A 360 -1.96 13.03 3.81
C LYS A 360 -0.54 13.21 3.22
N GLU A 361 -0.01 14.44 3.25
CA GLU A 361 1.32 14.81 2.74
C GLU A 361 2.46 14.51 3.73
N GLY A 362 2.14 14.16 4.98
CA GLY A 362 3.13 13.91 6.04
C GLY A 362 3.53 15.13 6.86
N CYS A 363 2.89 16.29 6.68
CA CYS A 363 3.16 17.47 7.51
C CYS A 363 2.50 17.32 8.89
N THR A 364 3.24 17.61 9.96
CA THR A 364 2.68 17.60 11.33
C THR A 364 2.06 18.96 11.68
N MET A 365 0.85 18.95 12.22
CA MET A 365 0.10 20.12 12.69
C MET A 365 -0.33 19.93 14.14
N GLY A 366 -0.28 20.98 14.96
CA GLY A 366 -0.77 20.95 16.34
C GLY A 366 -2.18 21.52 16.44
N VAL A 367 -3.18 20.69 16.76
CA VAL A 367 -4.54 21.14 17.09
C VAL A 367 -4.56 21.68 18.52
N THR A 368 -4.96 22.93 18.67
CA THR A 368 -5.10 23.61 19.96
C THR A 368 -6.50 23.41 20.51
N VAL A 369 -6.62 22.84 21.71
CA VAL A 369 -7.90 22.65 22.41
C VAL A 369 -7.94 23.57 23.61
N SER A 370 -9.00 24.37 23.76
CA SER A 370 -9.14 25.30 24.89
C SER A 370 -9.63 24.62 26.17
N GLN A 371 -9.50 25.30 27.31
CA GLN A 371 -10.05 24.81 28.59
C GLN A 371 -11.59 24.71 28.52
N SER A 372 -12.26 25.69 27.92
CA SER A 372 -13.70 25.71 27.68
C SER A 372 -14.15 24.54 26.80
N ALA A 373 -13.42 24.24 25.73
CA ALA A 373 -13.73 23.12 24.84
C ALA A 373 -13.53 21.75 25.50
N MET A 374 -12.43 21.59 26.24
CA MET A 374 -12.18 20.38 27.02
C MET A 374 -13.28 20.14 28.07
N LEU A 375 -13.76 21.20 28.74
CA LEU A 375 -14.86 21.10 29.71
C LEU A 375 -16.20 20.77 29.03
N ALA A 376 -16.55 21.48 27.94
CA ALA A 376 -17.76 21.24 27.18
C ALA A 376 -17.81 19.79 26.63
N HIS A 377 -16.68 19.28 26.13
CA HIS A 377 -16.55 17.89 25.70
C HIS A 377 -16.80 16.89 26.83
N CYS A 378 -16.25 17.14 28.02
CA CYS A 378 -16.52 16.31 29.19
C CYS A 378 -18.00 16.31 29.60
N HIS A 379 -18.70 17.45 29.54
CA HIS A 379 -20.14 17.52 29.81
C HIS A 379 -20.95 16.75 28.76
N ALA A 380 -20.69 16.98 27.46
CA ALA A 380 -21.39 16.32 26.36
C ALA A 380 -21.20 14.79 26.39
N LEU A 381 -19.98 14.31 26.66
CA LEU A 381 -19.71 12.89 26.90
C LEU A 381 -20.43 12.35 28.14
N THR A 382 -20.47 13.11 29.24
CA THR A 382 -21.10 12.62 30.47
C THR A 382 -22.61 12.46 30.32
N GLN A 383 -23.26 13.38 29.60
CA GLN A 383 -24.67 13.25 29.21
C GLN A 383 -24.87 12.08 28.24
N ALA A 384 -24.12 12.02 27.14
CA ALA A 384 -24.34 11.02 26.10
C ALA A 384 -24.01 9.57 26.55
N CYS A 385 -23.02 9.39 27.44
CA CYS A 385 -22.71 8.10 28.06
C CYS A 385 -23.62 7.75 29.24
N GLY A 386 -24.30 8.75 29.83
CA GLY A 386 -25.02 8.62 31.10
C GLY A 386 -24.19 7.99 32.21
N TYR A 387 -22.95 8.48 32.44
CA TYR A 387 -21.96 7.82 33.30
C TYR A 387 -22.49 7.56 34.73
N SER A 388 -22.77 6.30 35.04
CA SER A 388 -23.12 5.82 36.39
C SER A 388 -22.18 4.66 36.78
N GLU A 389 -21.11 4.98 37.51
CA GLU A 389 -20.03 4.05 37.91
C GLU A 389 -19.34 3.33 36.72
N ALA A 390 -18.37 2.46 37.01
CA ALA A 390 -17.47 1.88 36.00
C ALA A 390 -18.11 0.77 35.14
N ARG A 391 -19.10 1.13 34.31
CA ARG A 391 -19.85 0.23 33.40
C ARG A 391 -19.70 0.57 31.91
N VAL A 392 -18.80 1.50 31.60
CA VAL A 392 -18.45 1.92 30.24
C VAL A 392 -17.01 1.51 29.94
N ALA A 393 -16.78 0.85 28.82
CA ALA A 393 -15.47 0.49 28.32
C ALA A 393 -15.18 1.21 26.99
N LEU A 394 -13.90 1.47 26.72
CA LEU A 394 -13.42 2.10 25.48
C LEU A 394 -12.47 1.14 24.76
N VAL A 395 -12.73 0.87 23.49
CA VAL A 395 -11.91 -0.01 22.64
C VAL A 395 -11.76 0.55 21.23
N LYS A 396 -10.76 0.09 20.50
CA LYS A 396 -10.71 0.16 19.04
C LYS A 396 -11.17 -1.18 18.44
N SER A 397 -11.71 -1.19 17.23
CA SER A 397 -12.07 -2.47 16.55
C SER A 397 -10.88 -3.39 16.38
N ARG A 398 -9.69 -2.79 16.18
CA ARG A 398 -8.41 -3.50 16.15
C ARG A 398 -8.13 -4.26 17.46
N ASP A 399 -8.53 -3.74 18.61
CA ASP A 399 -8.34 -4.41 19.91
C ASP A 399 -9.26 -5.61 20.04
N MET A 400 -10.54 -5.45 19.67
CA MET A 400 -11.51 -6.55 19.61
C MET A 400 -10.98 -7.66 18.70
N HIS A 401 -10.53 -7.33 17.48
CA HIS A 401 -9.94 -8.29 16.56
C HIS A 401 -8.69 -9.01 17.11
N TRP A 402 -7.75 -8.27 17.73
CA TRP A 402 -6.57 -8.91 18.34
C TRP A 402 -6.89 -9.77 19.56
N SER A 403 -7.96 -9.46 20.31
CA SER A 403 -8.37 -10.28 21.45
C SER A 403 -8.82 -11.68 21.01
N LEU A 404 -9.54 -11.77 19.88
CA LEU A 404 -9.97 -13.03 19.27
C LEU A 404 -8.77 -13.87 18.79
N LEU A 405 -7.76 -13.23 18.20
CA LEU A 405 -6.54 -13.89 17.76
C LEU A 405 -5.60 -14.33 18.90
N ALA A 406 -5.82 -13.89 20.14
CA ALA A 406 -4.91 -14.18 21.25
C ALA A 406 -5.03 -15.62 21.79
N GLN A 407 -6.05 -16.37 21.38
CA GLN A 407 -6.29 -17.80 21.72
C GLN A 407 -6.17 -18.15 23.21
N ARG A 408 -6.43 -17.20 24.10
CA ARG A 408 -6.53 -17.45 25.55
C ARG A 408 -7.98 -17.73 25.88
N ASP A 409 -8.30 -19.00 26.11
CA ASP A 409 -9.55 -19.34 26.79
C ASP A 409 -9.57 -18.69 28.18
N GLN A 410 -10.71 -18.13 28.54
CA GLN A 410 -10.97 -17.41 29.78
C GLN A 410 -12.32 -17.89 30.29
N ARG A 411 -12.33 -18.99 31.04
CA ARG A 411 -13.57 -19.72 31.35
C ARG A 411 -14.54 -18.92 32.23
N ASP A 412 -14.01 -18.05 33.08
CA ASP A 412 -14.76 -17.33 34.12
C ASP A 412 -14.95 -15.83 33.80
N VAL A 413 -15.34 -15.50 32.56
CA VAL A 413 -15.61 -14.11 32.13
C VAL A 413 -17.10 -13.89 31.90
N SER A 414 -17.64 -12.84 32.53
CA SER A 414 -18.98 -12.30 32.26
C SER A 414 -18.88 -10.82 31.87
N LEU A 415 -19.53 -10.46 30.76
CA LEU A 415 -19.67 -9.08 30.25
C LEU A 415 -21.09 -8.52 30.48
N GLY A 416 -21.97 -9.23 31.19
CA GLY A 416 -23.36 -8.80 31.43
C GLY A 416 -23.50 -7.47 32.19
N SER A 417 -22.50 -7.10 32.99
CA SER A 417 -22.44 -5.83 33.72
C SER A 417 -22.10 -4.62 32.84
N LEU A 418 -21.61 -4.84 31.61
CA LEU A 418 -21.28 -3.79 30.67
C LEU A 418 -22.56 -3.08 30.22
N ARG A 419 -22.55 -1.74 30.23
CA ARG A 419 -23.64 -0.90 29.74
C ARG A 419 -23.31 -0.24 28.41
N MET A 420 -22.05 0.06 28.15
CA MET A 420 -21.62 0.70 26.92
C MET A 420 -20.19 0.27 26.58
N LEU A 421 -19.98 -0.20 25.35
CA LEU A 421 -18.68 -0.50 24.76
C LEU A 421 -18.44 0.50 23.63
N ILE A 422 -17.75 1.59 23.96
CA ILE A 422 -17.45 2.66 23.01
C ILE A 422 -16.37 2.17 22.04
N VAL A 423 -16.69 2.15 20.74
CA VAL A 423 -15.76 1.76 19.67
C VAL A 423 -15.24 3.03 18.98
N ALA A 424 -14.05 3.49 19.39
CA ALA A 424 -13.50 4.80 19.03
C ALA A 424 -12.38 4.70 17.98
N ASP A 425 -12.77 4.34 16.76
CA ASP A 425 -11.84 4.24 15.61
C ASP A 425 -11.71 5.54 14.79
N GLY A 426 -12.56 6.54 15.04
CA GLY A 426 -12.64 7.76 14.23
C GLY A 426 -13.54 7.54 13.01
N ALA A 427 -12.93 7.42 11.82
CA ALA A 427 -13.62 6.87 10.64
C ALA A 427 -13.13 5.45 10.41
N ASN A 428 -14.04 4.48 10.47
CA ASN A 428 -13.74 3.09 10.13
C ASN A 428 -15.04 2.31 9.83
N PRO A 429 -15.51 2.27 8.57
CA PRO A 429 -16.69 1.46 8.21
C PRO A 429 -16.44 -0.04 8.46
N TRP A 430 -15.18 -0.49 8.42
CA TRP A 430 -14.78 -1.87 8.65
C TRP A 430 -14.85 -2.33 10.11
N SER A 431 -15.09 -1.41 11.05
CA SER A 431 -15.26 -1.71 12.48
C SER A 431 -16.37 -2.75 12.72
N ILE A 432 -17.43 -2.74 11.91
CA ILE A 432 -18.58 -3.67 11.93
C ILE A 432 -18.11 -5.13 11.99
N SER A 433 -17.23 -5.53 11.08
CA SER A 433 -16.72 -6.91 11.00
C SER A 433 -16.05 -7.40 12.30
N SER A 434 -15.41 -6.49 13.03
CA SER A 434 -14.74 -6.80 14.29
C SER A 434 -15.70 -6.70 15.48
N CYS A 435 -16.72 -5.85 15.40
CA CYS A 435 -17.82 -5.79 16.37
C CYS A 435 -18.64 -7.09 16.33
N ASP A 436 -19.09 -7.48 15.14
CA ASP A 436 -19.92 -8.68 14.92
C ASP A 436 -19.13 -9.96 15.32
N ALA A 437 -17.85 -10.07 14.94
CA ALA A 437 -17.01 -11.20 15.35
C ALA A 437 -16.75 -11.26 16.87
N PHE A 438 -16.59 -10.11 17.53
CA PHE A 438 -16.40 -10.04 18.98
C PHE A 438 -17.70 -10.36 19.72
N LEU A 439 -18.84 -9.85 19.23
CA LEU A 439 -20.16 -10.16 19.73
C LEU A 439 -20.42 -11.68 19.69
N ASN A 440 -20.21 -12.33 18.53
CA ASN A 440 -20.44 -13.76 18.36
C ASN A 440 -19.67 -14.64 19.36
N VAL A 441 -18.46 -14.24 19.78
CA VAL A 441 -17.65 -15.01 20.75
C VAL A 441 -18.03 -14.72 22.20
N PHE A 442 -18.46 -13.49 22.52
CA PHE A 442 -18.74 -13.08 23.90
C PHE A 442 -20.23 -12.97 24.26
N GLN A 443 -21.15 -13.22 23.32
CA GLN A 443 -22.60 -13.19 23.57
C GLN A 443 -23.02 -14.25 24.61
N SER A 444 -22.50 -15.47 24.52
CA SER A 444 -22.69 -16.54 25.52
C SER A 444 -22.11 -16.20 26.90
N ARG A 445 -21.23 -15.18 26.96
CA ARG A 445 -20.61 -14.63 28.17
C ARG A 445 -21.32 -13.34 28.63
N GLY A 446 -22.54 -13.09 28.15
CA GLY A 446 -23.39 -11.97 28.56
C GLY A 446 -23.15 -10.64 27.84
N LEU A 447 -22.32 -10.60 26.79
CA LEU A 447 -22.20 -9.39 25.96
C LEU A 447 -23.49 -9.18 25.16
N ARG A 448 -24.15 -8.06 25.42
CA ARG A 448 -25.37 -7.66 24.71
C ARG A 448 -25.04 -6.94 23.39
N PRO A 449 -25.74 -7.19 22.28
CA PRO A 449 -25.52 -6.45 21.02
C PRO A 449 -25.68 -4.94 21.18
N GLU A 450 -26.64 -4.52 22.00
CA GLU A 450 -27.10 -3.13 22.12
C GLU A 450 -26.09 -2.24 22.85
N VAL A 451 -25.15 -2.82 23.60
CA VAL A 451 -24.11 -2.02 24.30
C VAL A 451 -22.97 -1.61 23.37
N ILE A 452 -22.82 -2.24 22.20
CA ILE A 452 -21.78 -1.89 21.23
C ILE A 452 -22.12 -0.53 20.62
N SER A 453 -21.28 0.45 20.94
CA SER A 453 -21.55 1.87 20.72
C SER A 453 -20.43 2.50 19.86
N PRO A 454 -20.49 2.38 18.53
CA PRO A 454 -19.58 3.11 17.65
C PRO A 454 -19.69 4.62 17.84
N CYS A 455 -18.55 5.31 17.77
CA CYS A 455 -18.51 6.78 17.78
C CYS A 455 -17.56 7.32 16.71
N ALA A 456 -17.92 8.48 16.16
CA ALA A 456 -17.05 9.22 15.26
C ALA A 456 -16.23 10.23 16.05
N THR A 457 -14.93 10.26 15.76
CA THR A 457 -13.98 11.18 16.39
C THR A 457 -13.03 11.79 15.36
N SER A 458 -12.67 13.05 15.61
CA SER A 458 -11.76 13.89 14.84
C SER A 458 -10.86 14.63 15.84
N LEU A 459 -9.66 15.05 15.45
CA LEU A 459 -8.79 15.82 16.35
C LEU A 459 -9.26 17.28 16.43
N GLU A 460 -9.75 17.80 15.31
CA GLU A 460 -10.33 19.14 15.17
C GLU A 460 -11.63 19.28 15.97
N ALA A 461 -12.42 18.21 16.10
CA ALA A 461 -13.78 18.28 16.63
C ALA A 461 -14.07 17.34 17.82
N LEU A 462 -13.03 16.68 18.35
CA LEU A 462 -13.09 15.69 19.42
C LEU A 462 -14.07 14.54 19.14
N THR A 463 -15.21 14.46 19.84
CA THR A 463 -16.29 13.50 19.53
C THR A 463 -17.37 14.18 18.73
N VAL A 464 -17.67 13.62 17.56
CA VAL A 464 -18.56 14.20 16.55
C VAL A 464 -19.98 13.62 16.66
N SER A 465 -20.07 12.30 16.79
CA SER A 465 -21.32 11.57 17.03
C SER A 465 -21.04 10.30 17.83
N MET A 466 -22.06 9.77 18.51
CA MET A 466 -21.96 8.51 19.25
C MET A 466 -23.29 7.77 19.26
N ARG A 467 -23.23 6.44 19.08
CA ARG A 467 -24.38 5.58 19.34
C ARG A 467 -24.60 5.42 20.83
N ARG A 468 -25.87 5.49 21.24
CA ARG A 468 -26.32 5.17 22.59
C ARG A 468 -27.09 3.85 22.58
N PRO A 469 -27.00 3.01 23.62
CA PRO A 469 -27.90 1.89 23.83
C PRO A 469 -29.37 2.33 23.90
N PRO A 470 -30.36 1.53 23.45
CA PRO A 470 -31.77 1.91 23.48
C PRO A 470 -32.32 2.13 24.90
N ASP A 471 -31.83 1.39 25.90
CA ASP A 471 -32.16 1.58 27.32
C ASP A 471 -31.61 2.91 27.89
N MET A 472 -30.73 3.58 27.16
CA MET A 472 -30.17 4.91 27.46
C MET A 472 -30.72 6.00 26.52
N GLY A 473 -31.88 5.76 25.88
CA GLY A 473 -32.52 6.70 24.94
C GLY A 473 -31.92 6.70 23.54
N GLY A 474 -31.15 5.67 23.17
CA GLY A 474 -30.60 5.51 21.83
C GLY A 474 -31.60 4.99 20.79
N VAL A 475 -31.34 5.30 19.53
CA VAL A 475 -32.07 4.74 18.37
C VAL A 475 -31.50 3.34 18.04
N PRO A 476 -32.32 2.38 17.58
CA PRO A 476 -31.84 1.09 17.08
C PRO A 476 -30.77 1.23 15.98
N PRO A 477 -29.87 0.24 15.84
CA PRO A 477 -28.74 0.31 14.90
C PRO A 477 -29.20 0.27 13.44
N GLY A 478 -28.85 1.30 12.67
CA GLY A 478 -28.98 1.34 11.22
C GLY A 478 -27.74 0.76 10.51
N LYS A 479 -27.98 -0.09 9.52
CA LYS A 479 -26.99 -0.52 8.52
C LYS A 479 -27.48 -0.10 7.14
N ALA A 480 -26.57 0.30 6.25
CA ALA A 480 -26.85 0.59 4.85
C ALA A 480 -25.85 -0.15 3.95
N VAL A 481 -26.33 -0.73 2.86
CA VAL A 481 -25.52 -1.41 1.85
C VAL A 481 -25.45 -0.49 0.64
N LEU A 482 -24.26 0.03 0.33
CA LEU A 482 -24.08 1.12 -0.63
C LEU A 482 -23.26 0.66 -1.84
N SER A 483 -23.65 1.06 -3.04
CA SER A 483 -22.90 0.79 -4.27
C SER A 483 -21.54 1.51 -4.27
N MET A 484 -20.44 0.77 -4.42
CA MET A 484 -19.10 1.34 -4.57
C MET A 484 -18.97 2.23 -5.80
N ASN A 485 -19.72 1.95 -6.88
CA ASN A 485 -19.76 2.80 -8.06
C ASN A 485 -20.35 4.18 -7.71
N GLY A 486 -21.52 4.21 -7.05
CA GLY A 486 -22.14 5.45 -6.59
C GLY A 486 -21.22 6.25 -5.66
N LEU A 487 -20.66 5.59 -4.63
CA LEU A 487 -19.72 6.22 -3.70
C LEU A 487 -18.51 6.83 -4.38
N SER A 488 -18.02 6.24 -5.48
CA SER A 488 -16.89 6.79 -6.24
C SER A 488 -17.19 8.10 -6.98
N TYR A 489 -18.46 8.46 -7.15
CA TYR A 489 -18.89 9.79 -7.60
C TYR A 489 -19.46 10.65 -6.47
N GLY A 490 -19.35 10.21 -5.22
CA GLY A 490 -19.95 10.87 -4.06
C GLY A 490 -21.47 10.70 -3.96
N ALA A 491 -22.10 9.86 -4.78
CA ALA A 491 -23.54 9.63 -4.78
C ALA A 491 -23.93 8.40 -3.95
N ILE A 492 -24.85 8.58 -3.01
CA ILE A 492 -25.34 7.51 -2.14
C ILE A 492 -26.42 6.74 -2.90
N ARG A 493 -26.12 5.49 -3.23
CA ARG A 493 -27.05 4.57 -3.88
C ARG A 493 -27.07 3.27 -3.08
N ALA A 494 -28.23 2.94 -2.51
CA ALA A 494 -28.44 1.66 -1.85
C ALA A 494 -28.42 0.54 -2.91
N ASP A 495 -27.77 -0.58 -2.62
CA ASP A 495 -27.85 -1.79 -3.43
C ASP A 495 -28.46 -2.91 -2.58
N THR A 496 -29.46 -3.59 -3.14
CA THR A 496 -30.20 -4.69 -2.50
C THR A 496 -29.83 -6.05 -3.06
N GLU A 497 -28.95 -6.10 -4.07
CA GLU A 497 -28.47 -7.34 -4.67
C GLU A 497 -27.14 -7.78 -4.02
N GLU A 498 -26.87 -9.09 -4.00
CA GLU A 498 -25.63 -9.68 -3.46
C GLU A 498 -24.39 -9.44 -4.36
N LYS A 499 -24.21 -8.21 -4.87
CA LYS A 499 -23.05 -7.83 -5.68
C LYS A 499 -21.80 -7.72 -4.79
N LEU A 500 -20.64 -8.09 -5.34
CA LEU A 500 -19.34 -7.94 -4.68
C LEU A 500 -18.86 -6.47 -4.58
N SER A 501 -19.48 -5.55 -5.32
CA SER A 501 -19.14 -4.13 -5.41
C SER A 501 -19.98 -3.23 -4.49
N VAL A 502 -20.27 -3.71 -3.28
CA VAL A 502 -21.03 -2.98 -2.25
C VAL A 502 -20.20 -2.76 -0.98
N LEU A 503 -20.47 -1.65 -0.28
CA LEU A 503 -19.92 -1.33 1.02
C LEU A 503 -21.05 -1.32 2.06
N THR A 504 -20.99 -2.24 3.02
CA THR A 504 -21.87 -2.21 4.19
C THR A 504 -21.33 -1.21 5.20
N VAL A 505 -22.09 -0.16 5.46
CA VAL A 505 -21.81 0.85 6.48
C VAL A 505 -22.84 0.77 7.61
N GLN A 506 -22.46 1.25 8.78
CA GLN A 506 -23.29 1.23 10.00
C GLN A 506 -23.22 2.61 10.63
N ASP A 507 -24.32 3.06 11.26
CA ASP A 507 -24.31 4.35 11.93
C ASP A 507 -23.31 4.41 13.09
N VAL A 508 -22.82 5.62 13.32
CA VAL A 508 -22.06 6.04 14.50
C VAL A 508 -22.95 6.87 15.44
N GLY A 509 -24.25 6.57 15.45
CA GLY A 509 -25.28 7.19 16.26
C GLY A 509 -25.65 8.62 15.89
N GLN A 510 -25.96 9.41 16.93
CA GLN A 510 -26.47 10.77 16.81
C GLN A 510 -25.38 11.80 17.14
N VAL A 511 -25.57 13.02 16.65
CA VAL A 511 -24.72 14.19 16.95
C VAL A 511 -24.63 14.42 18.46
N MET A 512 -23.45 14.80 18.95
CA MET A 512 -23.21 15.00 20.38
C MET A 512 -24.11 16.08 21.01
N PRO A 513 -24.47 15.97 22.31
CA PRO A 513 -25.26 16.98 23.01
C PRO A 513 -24.62 18.37 22.95
N GLY A 514 -25.42 19.39 22.68
CA GLY A 514 -25.00 20.78 22.53
C GLY A 514 -24.38 21.13 21.17
N ALA A 515 -24.17 20.17 20.27
CA ALA A 515 -23.58 20.40 18.96
C ALA A 515 -24.62 20.53 17.83
N SER A 516 -24.24 21.18 16.74
CA SER A 516 -24.96 21.21 15.46
C SER A 516 -24.04 20.75 14.32
N MET A 517 -24.55 19.94 13.41
CA MET A 517 -23.81 19.32 12.31
C MET A 517 -24.46 19.62 10.96
N CYS A 518 -23.64 19.83 9.95
CA CYS A 518 -24.05 19.78 8.54
C CYS A 518 -23.05 18.94 7.74
N VAL A 519 -23.40 18.64 6.48
CA VAL A 519 -22.54 17.93 5.54
C VAL A 519 -22.31 18.86 4.36
N VAL A 520 -21.06 19.14 4.04
CA VAL A 520 -20.67 20.09 2.99
C VAL A 520 -19.76 19.45 1.96
N LYS A 521 -19.64 20.06 0.78
CA LYS A 521 -18.69 19.63 -0.24
C LYS A 521 -17.27 19.67 0.31
N ALA A 522 -16.57 18.54 0.20
CA ALA A 522 -15.22 18.38 0.74
C ALA A 522 -14.17 19.24 0.01
N GLU A 523 -14.45 19.70 -1.21
CA GLU A 523 -13.55 20.51 -2.04
C GLU A 523 -14.26 21.77 -2.54
N GLY A 524 -13.50 22.86 -2.68
CA GLY A 524 -14.02 24.16 -3.08
C GLY A 524 -14.81 24.88 -1.98
N VAL A 525 -15.87 25.57 -2.38
CA VAL A 525 -16.75 26.32 -1.48
C VAL A 525 -17.62 25.34 -0.66
N PRO A 526 -17.77 25.53 0.66
CA PRO A 526 -18.47 24.60 1.56
C PRO A 526 -20.00 24.70 1.44
N TYR A 527 -20.51 24.45 0.24
CA TYR A 527 -21.94 24.29 -0.01
C TYR A 527 -22.47 23.03 0.68
N LEU A 528 -23.70 23.10 1.20
CA LEU A 528 -24.43 21.94 1.69
C LEU A 528 -24.52 20.86 0.62
N CYS A 529 -24.25 19.63 1.03
CA CYS A 529 -24.48 18.44 0.23
C CYS A 529 -25.97 18.13 0.13
N LYS A 530 -26.36 17.38 -0.90
CA LYS A 530 -27.69 16.76 -0.96
C LYS A 530 -27.82 15.60 0.02
N THR A 531 -29.06 15.20 0.33
CA THR A 531 -29.36 14.07 1.22
C THR A 531 -28.81 12.73 0.72
N ASP A 532 -28.55 12.60 -0.58
CA ASP A 532 -27.93 11.45 -1.23
C ASP A 532 -26.49 11.73 -1.71
N GLU A 533 -25.81 12.71 -1.10
CA GLU A 533 -24.42 13.08 -1.40
C GLU A 533 -23.51 12.81 -0.19
N VAL A 534 -22.34 12.21 -0.45
CA VAL A 534 -21.26 12.07 0.53
C VAL A 534 -20.46 13.37 0.55
N GLY A 535 -20.42 14.03 1.70
CA GLY A 535 -19.60 15.22 1.93
C GLY A 535 -18.73 15.09 3.18
N GLU A 536 -18.08 16.19 3.53
CA GLU A 536 -17.38 16.30 4.81
C GLU A 536 -18.34 16.72 5.92
N LEU A 537 -18.30 15.99 7.04
CA LEU A 537 -19.03 16.34 8.25
C LEU A 537 -18.42 17.61 8.86
N CYS A 538 -19.25 18.62 9.11
CA CYS A 538 -18.86 19.88 9.74
C CYS A 538 -19.68 20.09 11.01
N MET A 539 -19.03 20.52 12.11
CA MET A 539 -19.68 20.67 13.41
C MET A 539 -19.47 22.05 14.03
N SER A 540 -20.54 22.73 14.40
CA SER A 540 -20.53 23.83 15.38
C SER A 540 -20.78 23.24 16.77
N SER A 541 -19.82 23.40 17.67
CA SER A 541 -19.95 23.02 19.08
C SER A 541 -18.94 23.80 19.91
N SER A 542 -19.29 24.13 21.15
CA SER A 542 -18.32 24.63 22.13
C SER A 542 -17.25 23.60 22.50
N SER A 543 -17.40 22.33 22.11
CA SER A 543 -16.45 21.23 22.35
C SER A 543 -15.45 20.96 21.22
N THR A 544 -15.34 21.86 20.23
CA THR A 544 -14.37 21.73 19.12
C THR A 544 -12.99 22.24 19.53
N GLY A 545 -11.95 21.81 18.81
CA GLY A 545 -10.66 22.49 18.80
C GLY A 545 -10.80 23.93 18.30
N THR A 546 -9.77 24.73 18.52
CA THR A 546 -9.82 26.19 18.29
C THR A 546 -8.97 26.65 17.11
N ALA A 547 -7.81 26.03 16.90
CA ALA A 547 -6.88 26.41 15.85
C ALA A 547 -5.86 25.31 15.54
N TYR A 548 -5.23 25.39 14.37
CA TYR A 548 -3.90 24.82 14.18
C TYR A 548 -2.85 25.83 14.65
N TYR A 549 -2.03 25.44 15.61
CA TYR A 549 -1.04 26.31 16.24
C TYR A 549 -0.09 26.93 15.21
N GLY A 550 -0.04 28.27 15.17
CA GLY A 550 0.80 29.03 14.23
C GLY A 550 0.30 29.09 12.77
N LEU A 551 -0.77 28.37 12.42
CA LEU A 551 -1.23 28.19 11.04
C LEU A 551 -2.58 28.90 10.80
N HIS A 552 -2.62 30.22 10.96
CA HIS A 552 -3.83 31.04 10.88
C HIS A 552 -4.64 30.85 9.57
N GLY A 553 -3.97 30.76 8.42
CA GLY A 553 -4.65 30.59 7.12
C GLY A 553 -5.41 29.26 7.00
N ILE A 554 -4.82 28.16 7.47
CA ILE A 554 -5.47 26.85 7.50
C ILE A 554 -6.53 26.81 8.61
N THR A 555 -6.23 27.44 9.76
CA THR A 555 -7.15 27.55 10.90
C THR A 555 -8.50 28.13 10.48
N LYS A 556 -8.50 29.25 9.76
CA LYS A 556 -9.74 29.88 9.29
C LYS A 556 -10.56 28.94 8.39
N ASN A 557 -9.89 28.25 7.46
CA ASN A 557 -10.54 27.34 6.52
C ASN A 557 -11.05 26.03 7.15
N ILE A 558 -10.68 25.74 8.41
CA ILE A 558 -11.04 24.50 9.10
C ILE A 558 -11.94 24.77 10.29
N PHE A 559 -11.55 25.63 11.23
CA PHE A 559 -12.29 25.92 12.47
C PHE A 559 -13.31 27.07 12.35
N GLU A 560 -13.13 27.96 11.36
CA GLU A 560 -14.00 29.13 11.12
C GLU A 560 -14.83 29.01 9.83
N THR A 561 -15.17 27.78 9.41
CA THR A 561 -15.91 27.54 8.17
C THR A 561 -17.34 28.08 8.27
N ILE A 562 -17.82 28.73 7.22
CA ILE A 562 -19.23 29.15 7.08
C ILE A 562 -19.87 28.28 6.00
N PRO A 563 -20.68 27.26 6.37
CA PRO A 563 -21.44 26.47 5.40
C PRO A 563 -22.47 27.34 4.67
N LEU A 564 -22.64 27.10 3.37
CA LEU A 564 -23.58 27.84 2.52
C LEU A 564 -24.69 26.93 1.98
N THR A 565 -25.91 27.46 1.85
CA THR A 565 -26.97 26.85 1.04
C THR A 565 -26.61 26.87 -0.44
N SER A 566 -27.32 26.11 -1.27
CA SER A 566 -27.18 26.13 -2.74
C SER A 566 -27.41 27.52 -3.37
N ASN A 567 -28.09 28.44 -2.67
CA ASN A 567 -28.26 29.84 -3.08
C ASN A 567 -27.06 30.74 -2.73
N GLY A 568 -26.12 30.26 -1.91
CA GLY A 568 -24.99 31.04 -1.40
C GLY A 568 -25.20 31.70 -0.03
N ASP A 569 -26.35 31.49 0.61
CA ASP A 569 -26.66 32.06 1.93
C ASP A 569 -25.99 31.27 3.07
N PRO A 570 -25.46 31.92 4.12
CA PRO A 570 -24.96 31.23 5.30
C PRO A 570 -26.04 30.38 6.00
N VAL A 571 -25.72 29.12 6.27
CA VAL A 571 -26.63 28.16 6.96
C VAL A 571 -26.87 28.55 8.43
N SER A 572 -25.96 29.33 9.02
CA SER A 572 -26.00 29.80 10.40
C SER A 572 -25.09 31.02 10.59
N ASN A 573 -25.35 31.80 11.63
CA ASN A 573 -24.46 32.87 12.10
C ASN A 573 -23.26 32.35 12.91
N GLN A 574 -23.18 31.04 13.16
CA GLN A 574 -22.06 30.39 13.84
C GLN A 574 -21.11 29.74 12.83
N SER A 575 -19.81 29.79 13.11
CA SER A 575 -18.82 29.01 12.37
C SER A 575 -18.88 27.53 12.70
N PHE A 576 -18.38 26.71 11.78
CA PHE A 576 -18.29 25.26 11.87
C PHE A 576 -16.84 24.81 11.75
N THR A 577 -16.51 23.76 12.49
CA THR A 577 -15.24 23.03 12.36
C THR A 577 -15.40 21.88 11.36
N ARG A 578 -14.57 21.87 10.32
CA ARG A 578 -14.38 20.78 9.37
C ARG A 578 -13.67 19.62 10.04
N THR A 579 -14.30 18.44 10.07
CA THR A 579 -13.85 17.31 10.91
C THR A 579 -12.81 16.40 10.24
N GLY A 580 -12.59 16.55 8.93
CA GLY A 580 -11.84 15.60 8.10
C GLY A 580 -12.54 14.26 7.86
N LEU A 581 -13.75 14.06 8.40
CA LEU A 581 -14.54 12.84 8.24
C LEU A 581 -15.50 12.97 7.05
N LEU A 582 -15.52 11.96 6.18
CA LEU A 582 -16.45 11.88 5.06
C LEU A 582 -17.65 11.01 5.44
N GLY A 583 -18.86 11.48 5.14
CA GLY A 583 -20.09 10.85 5.60
C GLY A 583 -21.36 11.51 5.09
N PHE A 584 -22.48 11.09 5.67
CA PHE A 584 -23.82 11.59 5.38
C PHE A 584 -24.78 11.38 6.57
N ILE A 585 -25.95 11.99 6.50
CA ILE A 585 -27.04 11.80 7.47
C ILE A 585 -28.09 10.89 6.86
N GLY A 586 -28.34 9.75 7.50
CA GLY A 586 -29.36 8.79 7.09
C GLY A 586 -30.70 8.96 7.82
N PRO A 587 -31.60 7.97 7.70
CA PRO A 587 -32.86 7.90 8.46
C PRO A 587 -32.65 8.02 9.97
N GLU A 588 -33.70 8.44 10.70
CA GLU A 588 -33.67 8.70 12.15
C GLU A 588 -32.56 9.68 12.61
N ARG A 589 -32.06 10.52 11.68
CA ARG A 589 -30.96 11.48 11.91
C ARG A 589 -29.66 10.80 12.35
N LEU A 590 -29.45 9.55 11.92
CA LEU A 590 -28.24 8.78 12.20
C LEU A 590 -27.09 9.24 11.31
N VAL A 591 -25.92 9.43 11.91
CA VAL A 591 -24.68 9.82 11.22
C VAL A 591 -24.00 8.57 10.67
N TYR A 592 -23.65 8.56 9.39
CA TYR A 592 -22.87 7.51 8.74
C TYR A 592 -21.52 8.07 8.30
N VAL A 593 -20.42 7.39 8.68
CA VAL A 593 -19.06 7.75 8.29
C VAL A 593 -18.52 6.70 7.32
N VAL A 594 -18.11 7.15 6.13
CA VAL A 594 -17.63 6.29 5.04
C VAL A 594 -16.12 6.41 4.81
N GLY A 595 -15.46 7.44 5.35
CA GLY A 595 -14.00 7.59 5.21
C GLY A 595 -13.46 8.88 5.83
N LYS A 596 -12.28 9.29 5.36
CA LYS A 596 -11.62 10.57 5.72
C LYS A 596 -11.12 11.28 4.48
N VAL A 597 -11.05 12.61 4.54
CA VAL A 597 -10.47 13.45 3.48
C VAL A 597 -9.01 13.06 3.22
N ASP A 598 -8.19 12.95 4.28
CA ASP A 598 -6.78 12.50 4.19
C ASP A 598 -6.61 11.07 3.61
N GLY A 599 -7.67 10.25 3.64
CA GLY A 599 -7.68 8.87 3.14
C GLY A 599 -8.29 8.69 1.75
N GLN A 600 -8.68 9.78 1.09
CA GLN A 600 -9.31 9.76 -0.23
C GLN A 600 -8.29 10.01 -1.36
N MET A 601 -8.34 9.19 -2.40
CA MET A 601 -7.62 9.34 -3.67
C MET A 601 -8.62 9.73 -4.77
N VAL A 602 -8.17 10.42 -5.82
CA VAL A 602 -9.02 10.83 -6.95
C VAL A 602 -8.37 10.40 -8.27
N VAL A 603 -8.80 9.25 -8.80
CA VAL A 603 -8.23 8.58 -9.97
C VAL A 603 -9.21 8.64 -11.12
N GLY A 604 -8.85 9.25 -12.25
CA GLY A 604 -9.76 9.37 -13.40
C GLY A 604 -11.06 10.09 -13.06
N GLY A 605 -11.00 11.10 -12.18
CA GLY A 605 -12.15 11.85 -11.67
C GLY A 605 -13.01 11.11 -10.63
N ARG A 606 -12.70 9.85 -10.31
CA ARG A 606 -13.44 9.03 -9.33
C ARG A 606 -12.72 8.96 -7.98
N ARG A 607 -13.50 9.03 -6.90
CA ARG A 607 -13.03 9.01 -5.51
C ARG A 607 -12.87 7.57 -5.03
N HIS A 608 -11.70 7.24 -4.47
CA HIS A 608 -11.40 5.91 -3.92
C HIS A 608 -10.83 6.04 -2.50
N SER A 609 -11.34 5.24 -1.56
CA SER A 609 -10.85 5.16 -0.17
C SER A 609 -9.63 4.26 -0.09
N CYS A 610 -8.52 4.75 0.49
CA CYS A 610 -7.35 3.91 0.76
C CYS A 610 -7.68 2.72 1.67
N ASP A 611 -8.53 2.93 2.69
CA ASP A 611 -8.90 1.88 3.65
C ASP A 611 -9.71 0.76 2.97
N ASP A 612 -10.53 1.09 1.97
CA ASP A 612 -11.37 0.12 1.27
C ASP A 612 -10.54 -0.72 0.28
N VAL A 613 -9.56 -0.10 -0.38
CA VAL A 613 -8.58 -0.83 -1.21
C VAL A 613 -7.70 -1.75 -0.32
N VAL A 614 -7.31 -1.30 0.87
CA VAL A 614 -6.63 -2.15 1.87
C VAL A 614 -7.54 -3.31 2.31
N ALA A 615 -8.83 -3.07 2.53
CA ALA A 615 -9.79 -4.11 2.90
C ALA A 615 -9.96 -5.16 1.80
N THR A 616 -10.08 -4.75 0.54
CA THR A 616 -10.11 -5.66 -0.62
C THR A 616 -8.83 -6.50 -0.72
N ALA A 617 -7.66 -5.87 -0.60
CA ALA A 617 -6.38 -6.61 -0.63
C ALA A 617 -6.23 -7.60 0.53
N LEU A 618 -6.77 -7.28 1.72
CA LEU A 618 -6.77 -8.18 2.87
C LEU A 618 -7.80 -9.33 2.78
N ALA A 619 -8.84 -9.17 1.96
CA ALA A 619 -9.83 -10.23 1.69
C ALA A 619 -9.30 -11.31 0.74
N VAL A 620 -8.27 -10.99 -0.07
CA VAL A 620 -7.57 -11.98 -0.90
C VAL A 620 -6.63 -12.81 -0.03
N GLU A 621 -7.02 -14.07 0.18
CA GLU A 621 -6.31 -15.08 1.00
C GLU A 621 -5.94 -14.57 2.42
N PRO A 622 -6.95 -14.30 3.26
CA PRO A 622 -6.77 -13.55 4.50
C PRO A 622 -5.71 -14.18 5.41
N MET A 623 -4.75 -13.34 5.81
CA MET A 623 -3.67 -13.62 6.76
C MET A 623 -2.65 -14.70 6.38
N LYS A 624 -2.80 -15.45 5.28
CA LYS A 624 -1.76 -16.41 4.85
C LYS A 624 -0.50 -15.71 4.35
N PHE A 625 -0.66 -14.71 3.48
CA PHE A 625 0.47 -14.16 2.72
C PHE A 625 0.96 -12.79 3.23
N VAL A 626 0.06 -11.86 3.56
CA VAL A 626 0.37 -10.54 4.14
C VAL A 626 -0.11 -10.42 5.60
N TYR A 627 0.51 -9.53 6.36
CA TYR A 627 0.08 -9.19 7.72
C TYR A 627 -1.02 -8.10 7.72
N ARG A 628 -2.10 -8.33 8.47
CA ARG A 628 -3.16 -7.31 8.70
C ARG A 628 -2.55 -6.06 9.36
N GLY A 629 -2.77 -4.90 8.75
CA GLY A 629 -2.19 -3.63 9.20
C GLY A 629 -0.72 -3.41 8.80
N ARG A 630 -0.20 -4.17 7.83
CA ARG A 630 1.11 -3.97 7.17
C ARG A 630 0.98 -3.72 5.66
N ILE A 631 -0.04 -2.94 5.29
CA ILE A 631 -0.27 -2.49 3.92
C ILE A 631 -0.33 -0.97 3.94
N ALA A 632 0.32 -0.33 2.97
CA ALA A 632 0.13 1.07 2.61
C ALA A 632 -0.56 1.13 1.24
N VAL A 633 -1.61 1.94 1.13
CA VAL A 633 -2.20 2.36 -0.14
C VAL A 633 -2.14 3.87 -0.20
N PHE A 634 -1.68 4.40 -1.33
CA PHE A 634 -1.58 5.83 -1.59
C PHE A 634 -1.58 6.10 -3.09
N SER A 635 -1.88 7.33 -3.48
CA SER A 635 -1.78 7.79 -4.86
C SER A 635 -0.44 8.45 -5.17
N VAL A 636 0.01 8.34 -6.42
CA VAL A 636 1.12 9.12 -7.01
C VAL A 636 0.66 9.74 -8.33
N ASN A 637 1.12 10.95 -8.66
CA ASN A 637 0.68 11.63 -9.88
C ASN A 637 1.49 11.11 -11.09
N VAL A 638 0.81 10.64 -12.13
CA VAL A 638 1.40 10.14 -13.37
C VAL A 638 0.58 10.69 -14.53
N LEU A 639 1.22 11.46 -15.43
CA LEU A 639 0.57 12.14 -16.55
C LEU A 639 -0.70 12.92 -16.13
N HIS A 640 -0.54 13.83 -15.17
CA HIS A 640 -1.57 14.75 -14.66
C HIS A 640 -2.76 14.15 -13.88
N ASP A 641 -2.77 12.83 -13.63
CA ASP A 641 -3.85 12.16 -12.89
C ASP A 641 -3.26 11.26 -11.77
N GLU A 642 -4.02 11.00 -10.69
CA GLU A 642 -3.55 10.19 -9.56
C GLU A 642 -3.54 8.70 -9.92
N ARG A 643 -2.57 7.93 -9.43
CA ARG A 643 -2.46 6.49 -9.68
C ARG A 643 -2.22 5.71 -8.40
N ILE A 644 -3.00 4.65 -8.18
CA ILE A 644 -2.95 3.85 -6.96
C ILE A 644 -1.65 3.03 -6.90
N VAL A 645 -0.95 3.14 -5.78
CA VAL A 645 0.19 2.30 -5.40
C VAL A 645 -0.17 1.54 -4.13
N LEU A 646 0.07 0.23 -4.13
CA LEU A 646 -0.10 -0.65 -2.98
C LEU A 646 1.26 -1.24 -2.59
N VAL A 647 1.65 -1.09 -1.33
CA VAL A 647 2.87 -1.68 -0.77
C VAL A 647 2.51 -2.52 0.45
N ALA A 648 2.93 -3.78 0.50
CA ALA A 648 2.62 -4.69 1.61
C ALA A 648 3.84 -5.45 2.14
N GLU A 649 3.89 -5.70 3.46
CA GLU A 649 4.87 -6.64 4.03
C GLU A 649 4.42 -8.08 3.77
N GLN A 650 5.20 -8.82 2.96
CA GLN A 650 5.04 -10.26 2.79
C GLN A 650 5.56 -11.03 4.00
N ARG A 651 5.04 -12.23 4.24
CA ARG A 651 5.59 -13.14 5.24
C ARG A 651 6.97 -13.70 4.82
N PRO A 652 7.83 -14.12 5.76
CA PRO A 652 9.18 -14.61 5.45
C PRO A 652 9.19 -15.90 4.60
N ASP A 653 8.18 -16.75 4.77
CA ASP A 653 8.13 -18.11 4.22
C ASP A 653 7.42 -18.19 2.84
N SER A 654 7.16 -17.04 2.22
CA SER A 654 6.45 -16.90 0.95
C SER A 654 7.37 -17.18 -0.26
N SER A 655 6.94 -18.03 -1.21
CA SER A 655 7.65 -18.22 -2.48
C SER A 655 7.36 -17.11 -3.52
N GLU A 656 8.15 -17.05 -4.59
CA GLU A 656 7.90 -16.13 -5.72
C GLU A 656 6.58 -16.45 -6.44
N GLU A 657 6.21 -17.73 -6.57
CA GLU A 657 4.93 -18.12 -7.18
C GLU A 657 3.74 -17.71 -6.28
N ASP A 658 3.81 -17.96 -4.97
CA ASP A 658 2.78 -17.49 -4.02
C ASP A 658 2.64 -15.95 -4.09
N SER A 659 3.77 -15.26 -4.23
CA SER A 659 3.82 -13.80 -4.38
C SER A 659 3.08 -13.35 -5.64
N PHE A 660 3.40 -13.95 -6.79
CA PHE A 660 2.75 -13.61 -8.05
C PHE A 660 1.25 -13.93 -8.03
N GLN A 661 0.86 -15.10 -7.53
CA GLN A 661 -0.55 -15.51 -7.38
C GLN A 661 -1.34 -14.54 -6.50
N TRP A 662 -0.80 -14.16 -5.33
CA TRP A 662 -1.46 -13.20 -4.45
C TRP A 662 -1.58 -11.81 -5.12
N MET A 663 -0.49 -11.31 -5.71
CA MET A 663 -0.47 -10.02 -6.41
C MET A 663 -1.50 -9.98 -7.55
N SER A 664 -1.55 -11.00 -8.42
CA SER A 664 -2.50 -11.07 -9.53
C SER A 664 -3.95 -11.08 -9.05
N ARG A 665 -4.28 -11.84 -7.99
CA ARG A 665 -5.63 -11.87 -7.42
C ARG A 665 -6.02 -10.56 -6.75
N VAL A 666 -5.08 -9.86 -6.09
CA VAL A 666 -5.30 -8.51 -5.54
C VAL A 666 -5.60 -7.50 -6.65
N LEU A 667 -4.85 -7.52 -7.76
CA LEU A 667 -5.15 -6.66 -8.91
C LEU A 667 -6.56 -6.94 -9.45
N GLN A 668 -6.91 -8.20 -9.69
CA GLN A 668 -8.23 -8.59 -10.20
C GLN A 668 -9.37 -8.22 -9.23
N ALA A 669 -9.16 -8.37 -7.93
CA ALA A 669 -10.15 -8.01 -6.92
C ALA A 669 -10.37 -6.50 -6.83
N ILE A 670 -9.30 -5.70 -6.91
CA ILE A 670 -9.42 -4.23 -6.90
C ILE A 670 -10.10 -3.76 -8.19
N ASP A 671 -9.71 -4.27 -9.36
CA ASP A 671 -10.33 -3.96 -10.64
C ASP A 671 -11.83 -4.30 -10.65
N SER A 672 -12.20 -5.51 -10.22
CA SER A 672 -13.60 -5.97 -10.19
C SER A 672 -14.49 -5.16 -9.23
N ILE A 673 -14.02 -4.89 -8.00
CA ILE A 673 -14.82 -4.28 -6.93
C ILE A 673 -14.84 -2.75 -7.05
N HIS A 674 -13.68 -2.13 -7.32
CA HIS A 674 -13.52 -0.68 -7.33
C HIS A 674 -13.59 -0.10 -8.76
N GLN A 675 -13.51 -0.92 -9.81
CA GLN A 675 -13.48 -0.50 -11.21
C GLN A 675 -12.30 0.46 -11.48
N VAL A 676 -11.12 0.15 -10.96
CA VAL A 676 -9.91 0.98 -11.09
C VAL A 676 -8.63 0.14 -11.09
N GLY A 677 -7.68 0.49 -11.95
CA GLY A 677 -6.38 -0.17 -12.02
C GLY A 677 -5.41 0.28 -10.91
N VAL A 678 -4.60 -0.66 -10.42
CA VAL A 678 -3.45 -0.37 -9.53
C VAL A 678 -2.18 -0.23 -10.38
N TYR A 679 -1.53 0.94 -10.32
CA TYR A 679 -0.36 1.25 -11.14
C TYR A 679 0.90 0.51 -10.70
N CYS A 680 1.06 0.32 -9.38
CA CYS A 680 2.16 -0.48 -8.83
C CYS A 680 1.71 -1.26 -7.60
N LEU A 681 2.04 -2.56 -7.57
CA LEU A 681 1.93 -3.41 -6.39
C LEU A 681 3.34 -3.88 -6.01
N ALA A 682 3.79 -3.56 -4.80
CA ALA A 682 5.10 -3.93 -4.28
C ALA A 682 5.00 -4.74 -2.98
N LEU A 683 5.76 -5.83 -2.89
CA LEU A 683 5.92 -6.64 -1.69
C LEU A 683 7.30 -6.41 -1.09
N VAL A 684 7.35 -6.09 0.20
CA VAL A 684 8.60 -5.85 0.95
C VAL A 684 8.79 -6.87 2.07
N PRO A 685 10.02 -7.10 2.57
CA PRO A 685 10.25 -8.00 3.69
C PRO A 685 9.49 -7.57 4.96
N ALA A 686 9.14 -8.54 5.81
CA ALA A 686 8.47 -8.29 7.08
C ALA A 686 9.22 -7.27 7.97
N ASN A 687 8.48 -6.35 8.59
CA ASN A 687 8.96 -5.25 9.44
C ASN A 687 9.85 -4.19 8.75
N THR A 688 9.84 -4.09 7.42
CA THR A 688 10.60 -3.04 6.70
C THR A 688 9.80 -1.78 6.38
N LEU A 689 8.46 -1.79 6.44
CA LEU A 689 7.68 -0.58 6.20
C LEU A 689 7.88 0.41 7.36
N PRO A 690 8.01 1.72 7.07
CA PRO A 690 7.97 2.76 8.09
C PRO A 690 6.71 2.68 8.95
N LYS A 691 6.87 2.88 10.26
CA LYS A 691 5.76 2.72 11.22
C LYS A 691 5.38 4.07 11.80
N ALA A 692 4.10 4.39 11.73
CA ALA A 692 3.55 5.51 12.48
C ALA A 692 3.69 5.22 13.99
N PRO A 693 3.79 6.23 14.85
CA PRO A 693 4.03 6.05 16.30
C PRO A 693 3.06 5.07 16.99
N LEU A 694 1.75 5.16 16.67
CA LEU A 694 0.71 4.20 17.09
C LEU A 694 0.79 2.78 16.43
N GLY A 695 1.93 2.41 15.83
CA GLY A 695 2.23 1.10 15.26
C GLY A 695 1.57 0.76 13.93
N GLY A 696 0.82 1.69 13.33
CA GLY A 696 0.34 1.62 11.94
C GLY A 696 1.48 1.82 10.92
N ILE A 697 1.18 1.80 9.63
CA ILE A 697 2.17 2.16 8.59
C ILE A 697 2.18 3.67 8.39
N HIS A 698 3.38 4.27 8.28
CA HIS A 698 3.53 5.69 7.97
C HIS A 698 3.38 5.87 6.44
N ILE A 699 2.16 6.16 5.99
CA ILE A 699 1.81 6.16 4.56
C ILE A 699 2.64 7.17 3.75
N SER A 700 2.80 8.41 4.24
CA SER A 700 3.56 9.46 3.56
C SER A 700 5.07 9.16 3.46
N GLU A 701 5.70 8.64 4.51
CA GLU A 701 7.10 8.17 4.46
C GLU A 701 7.27 6.96 3.53
N THR A 702 6.30 6.04 3.51
CA THR A 702 6.27 4.91 2.56
C THR A 702 6.17 5.41 1.12
N LYS A 703 5.31 6.41 0.86
CA LYS A 703 5.19 7.11 -0.43
C LYS A 703 6.49 7.84 -0.80
N GLN A 704 7.16 8.48 0.14
CA GLN A 704 8.47 9.10 -0.09
C GLN A 704 9.51 8.05 -0.49
N HIS A 705 9.65 6.96 0.27
CA HIS A 705 10.56 5.87 -0.07
C HIS A 705 10.23 5.19 -1.40
N PHE A 706 8.96 5.17 -1.82
CA PHE A 706 8.55 4.73 -3.16
C PHE A 706 9.07 5.66 -4.25
N LEU A 707 8.84 6.97 -4.11
CA LEU A 707 9.25 7.99 -5.08
C LEU A 707 10.78 8.13 -5.18
N GLU A 708 11.50 7.92 -4.09
CA GLU A 708 12.97 7.91 -4.04
C GLU A 708 13.59 6.59 -4.55
N GLY A 709 12.82 5.52 -4.69
CA GLY A 709 13.32 4.18 -4.99
C GLY A 709 14.13 3.55 -3.83
N SER A 710 13.84 3.95 -2.60
CA SER A 710 14.47 3.47 -1.36
C SER A 710 13.62 2.46 -0.57
N LEU A 711 12.37 2.20 -1.01
CA LEU A 711 11.72 0.91 -0.74
C LEU A 711 12.55 -0.20 -1.40
N HIS A 712 12.87 -1.25 -0.64
CA HIS A 712 13.62 -2.41 -1.11
C HIS A 712 12.68 -3.63 -1.22
N PRO A 713 11.84 -3.72 -2.26
CA PRO A 713 10.88 -4.80 -2.42
C PRO A 713 11.53 -6.12 -2.82
N CYS A 714 10.96 -7.22 -2.35
CA CYS A 714 11.22 -8.56 -2.85
C CYS A 714 10.61 -8.75 -4.25
N ASN A 715 9.36 -8.29 -4.42
CA ASN A 715 8.59 -8.44 -5.65
C ASN A 715 7.91 -7.11 -6.02
N VAL A 716 7.89 -6.77 -7.31
CA VAL A 716 7.21 -5.57 -7.83
C VAL A 716 6.48 -5.92 -9.12
N LEU A 717 5.22 -5.52 -9.20
CA LEU A 717 4.40 -5.60 -10.39
C LEU A 717 3.97 -4.18 -10.78
N MET A 718 4.43 -3.74 -11.95
CA MET A 718 4.08 -2.45 -12.55
C MET A 718 3.02 -2.66 -13.63
N CYS A 719 1.89 -1.97 -13.52
CA CYS A 719 0.76 -2.09 -14.45
C CYS A 719 0.42 -0.75 -15.12
N PRO A 720 1.37 -0.08 -15.81
CA PRO A 720 1.09 1.19 -16.49
C PRO A 720 0.05 1.02 -17.62
N HIS A 721 -0.05 -0.17 -18.22
CA HIS A 721 -0.96 -0.44 -19.33
C HIS A 721 -2.43 -0.56 -18.90
N THR A 722 -2.73 -0.99 -17.67
CA THR A 722 -4.11 -1.01 -17.14
C THR A 722 -4.54 0.36 -16.60
N CYS A 723 -3.58 1.22 -16.22
CA CYS A 723 -3.87 2.47 -15.54
C CYS A 723 -3.64 3.71 -16.40
N VAL A 724 -2.92 3.60 -17.51
CA VAL A 724 -2.56 4.73 -18.38
C VAL A 724 -2.95 4.39 -19.82
N THR A 725 -4.27 4.38 -20.03
CA THR A 725 -4.93 4.20 -21.34
C THR A 725 -4.49 5.24 -22.36
N ASN A 726 -4.23 6.46 -21.90
CA ASN A 726 -3.79 7.61 -22.71
C ASN A 726 -2.29 7.89 -22.52
N LEU A 727 -1.44 6.86 -22.45
CA LEU A 727 -0.01 7.06 -22.71
C LEU A 727 0.10 7.70 -24.11
N PRO A 728 0.74 8.88 -24.27
CA PRO A 728 1.24 9.27 -25.58
C PRO A 728 2.06 8.08 -26.05
N LYS A 729 1.78 7.58 -27.27
CA LYS A 729 2.58 6.50 -27.85
C LYS A 729 4.04 6.91 -27.64
N PRO A 730 4.88 6.08 -26.98
CA PRO A 730 6.27 6.47 -26.77
C PRO A 730 6.88 6.82 -28.12
N ARG A 731 8.02 7.52 -28.15
CA ARG A 731 8.81 7.76 -29.38
C ARG A 731 9.39 6.47 -30.01
N GLN A 732 8.64 5.38 -29.98
CA GLN A 732 8.53 4.49 -31.11
C GLN A 732 7.85 5.25 -32.28
N LYS A 733 8.67 5.77 -33.18
CA LYS A 733 8.57 5.24 -34.55
C LYS A 733 8.44 3.73 -34.35
N GLN A 734 7.29 3.12 -34.66
CA GLN A 734 7.20 1.67 -34.58
C GLN A 734 8.38 1.14 -35.40
N PRO A 735 9.34 0.41 -34.79
CA PRO A 735 10.15 -0.45 -35.62
C PRO A 735 9.13 -1.46 -36.15
N ASP A 736 8.86 -1.42 -37.45
CA ASP A 736 7.92 -2.33 -38.09
C ASP A 736 8.19 -3.73 -37.56
N VAL A 737 7.13 -4.43 -37.12
CA VAL A 737 7.27 -5.74 -36.49
C VAL A 737 7.77 -6.72 -37.55
N GLY A 738 9.09 -6.86 -37.58
CA GLY A 738 9.83 -7.73 -38.48
C GLY A 738 10.63 -8.77 -37.70
N PRO A 739 11.47 -9.56 -38.41
CA PRO A 739 11.97 -10.85 -37.95
C PRO A 739 12.95 -10.76 -36.77
N ALA A 740 13.35 -9.55 -36.37
CA ALA A 740 13.98 -9.30 -35.08
C ALA A 740 13.12 -9.78 -33.89
N SER A 741 11.81 -9.85 -34.03
CA SER A 741 10.86 -10.36 -33.01
C SER A 741 11.20 -11.80 -32.54
N MET A 742 11.67 -12.65 -33.47
CA MET A 742 12.18 -14.01 -33.18
C MET A 742 13.42 -14.02 -32.27
N ILE A 743 14.21 -12.93 -32.29
CA ILE A 743 15.47 -12.76 -31.56
C ILE A 743 15.21 -12.10 -30.20
N VAL A 744 14.34 -11.09 -30.15
CA VAL A 744 14.05 -10.29 -28.95
C VAL A 744 13.61 -11.13 -27.75
N GLY A 745 12.77 -12.16 -27.96
CA GLY A 745 12.28 -13.00 -26.87
C GLY A 745 13.37 -13.73 -26.07
N ASN A 746 14.53 -14.02 -26.67
CA ASN A 746 15.69 -14.58 -25.96
C ASN A 746 16.60 -13.49 -25.37
N LEU A 747 16.61 -12.31 -25.99
CA LEU A 747 17.37 -11.15 -25.54
C LEU A 747 16.83 -10.61 -24.20
N VAL A 748 15.50 -10.58 -24.04
CA VAL A 748 14.81 -10.20 -22.79
C VAL A 748 15.11 -11.19 -21.67
N ALA A 749 15.32 -12.47 -21.99
CA ALA A 749 15.78 -13.50 -21.04
C ALA A 749 17.31 -13.48 -20.78
N GLY A 750 18.02 -12.41 -21.16
CA GLY A 750 19.45 -12.23 -20.90
C GLY A 750 20.40 -13.09 -21.75
N LYS A 751 19.88 -13.91 -22.68
CA LYS A 751 20.71 -14.79 -23.52
C LYS A 751 21.18 -14.06 -24.77
N ARG A 752 22.47 -13.71 -24.86
CA ARG A 752 23.11 -13.30 -26.11
C ARG A 752 23.25 -14.52 -27.03
N ILE A 753 22.38 -14.62 -28.04
CA ILE A 753 22.31 -15.79 -28.95
C ILE A 753 23.20 -15.66 -30.20
N ALA A 754 23.56 -14.45 -30.62
CA ALA A 754 24.42 -14.21 -31.78
C ALA A 754 25.11 -12.84 -31.66
N GLN A 755 26.20 -12.66 -32.41
CA GLN A 755 26.85 -11.36 -32.63
C GLN A 755 27.13 -11.18 -34.12
N ALA A 756 26.68 -10.06 -34.69
CA ALA A 756 27.13 -9.62 -36.00
C ALA A 756 28.42 -8.82 -35.83
N CYS A 757 29.52 -9.30 -36.40
CA CYS A 757 30.73 -8.49 -36.57
C CYS A 757 30.53 -7.58 -37.78
N GLY A 758 29.96 -6.40 -37.54
CA GLY A 758 29.98 -5.31 -38.51
C GLY A 758 31.42 -4.81 -38.71
N ARG A 759 31.74 -4.41 -39.94
CA ARG A 759 32.89 -3.52 -40.19
C ARG A 759 32.59 -2.13 -39.66
N ASP A 760 33.62 -1.35 -39.36
CA ASP A 760 33.46 0.07 -39.04
C ASP A 760 32.82 0.80 -40.25
N VAL A 761 31.82 1.63 -39.99
CA VAL A 761 31.01 2.30 -41.02
C VAL A 761 31.65 3.64 -41.45
N THR A 762 32.68 4.07 -40.73
CA THR A 762 33.36 5.37 -40.89
C THR A 762 34.19 5.54 -42.17
N GLN A 763 34.37 4.50 -42.99
CA GLN A 763 35.08 4.56 -44.28
C GLN A 763 34.14 4.54 -45.51
N LEU A 764 33.07 5.34 -45.47
CA LEU A 764 32.04 5.38 -46.53
C LEU A 764 32.09 6.61 -47.46
N GLU A 765 33.13 7.45 -47.38
CA GLU A 765 33.17 8.69 -48.19
C GLU A 765 33.41 8.46 -49.70
N ASP A 766 33.78 7.26 -50.15
CA ASP A 766 34.09 7.02 -51.57
C ASP A 766 33.77 5.59 -52.07
N ASN A 767 32.55 5.09 -51.82
CA ASN A 767 32.14 3.76 -52.33
C ASN A 767 30.73 3.71 -52.92
N ASP A 768 30.60 4.39 -54.06
CA ASP A 768 29.39 4.51 -54.89
C ASP A 768 28.80 3.16 -55.36
N GLN A 769 29.57 2.06 -55.27
CA GLN A 769 29.10 0.71 -55.58
C GLN A 769 28.05 0.19 -54.59
N ALA A 770 28.12 0.59 -53.30
CA ALA A 770 27.18 0.11 -52.29
C ALA A 770 25.74 0.61 -52.54
N ARG A 771 25.59 1.77 -53.21
CA ARG A 771 24.30 2.35 -53.61
C ARG A 771 23.69 1.71 -54.87
N LYS A 772 24.40 0.80 -55.56
CA LYS A 772 23.91 0.14 -56.79
C LYS A 772 23.05 -1.11 -56.55
N PHE A 773 23.06 -1.66 -55.34
CA PHE A 773 22.31 -2.88 -55.03
C PHE A 773 20.94 -2.54 -54.43
N LEU A 774 19.88 -2.75 -55.22
CA LEU A 774 18.50 -2.50 -54.80
C LEU A 774 17.92 -3.63 -53.94
N TYR A 775 18.48 -4.84 -53.99
CA TYR A 775 17.89 -6.03 -53.37
C TYR A 775 18.87 -6.76 -52.45
N LEU A 776 18.38 -7.20 -51.28
CA LEU A 776 19.19 -7.87 -50.25
C LEU A 776 19.89 -9.14 -50.77
N ALA A 777 19.26 -9.88 -51.69
CA ALA A 777 19.82 -11.07 -52.33
C ALA A 777 21.07 -10.75 -53.19
N ASP A 778 21.04 -9.67 -53.97
CA ASP A 778 22.20 -9.26 -54.79
C ASP A 778 23.37 -8.81 -53.90
N VAL A 779 23.11 -8.19 -52.74
CA VAL A 779 24.15 -7.83 -51.76
C VAL A 779 24.88 -9.07 -51.25
N LEU A 780 24.18 -10.15 -50.89
CA LEU A 780 24.84 -11.39 -50.45
C LEU A 780 25.64 -12.03 -51.59
N GLN A 781 25.11 -12.03 -52.82
CA GLN A 781 25.83 -12.54 -54.00
C GLN A 781 27.11 -11.75 -54.28
N TRP A 782 27.04 -10.41 -54.29
CA TRP A 782 28.19 -9.54 -54.47
C TRP A 782 29.22 -9.74 -53.37
N ARG A 783 28.81 -9.76 -52.09
CA ARG A 783 29.71 -9.97 -50.95
C ARG A 783 30.36 -11.36 -50.93
N ALA A 784 29.71 -12.38 -51.46
CA ALA A 784 30.28 -13.71 -51.63
C ALA A 784 31.37 -13.77 -52.71
N GLN A 785 31.40 -12.79 -53.63
CA GLN A 785 32.43 -12.66 -54.68
C GLN A 785 33.55 -11.70 -54.26
N THR A 786 33.22 -10.55 -53.66
CA THR A 786 34.20 -9.50 -53.30
C THR A 786 34.82 -9.67 -51.91
N THR A 787 34.08 -10.25 -50.95
CA THR A 787 34.53 -10.47 -49.57
C THR A 787 34.22 -11.90 -49.10
N PRO A 788 34.64 -12.96 -49.84
CA PRO A 788 34.20 -14.33 -49.62
C PRO A 788 34.42 -14.83 -48.19
N ASP A 789 35.56 -14.49 -47.60
CA ASP A 789 36.01 -14.97 -46.28
C ASP A 789 35.55 -14.10 -45.11
N HIS A 790 34.87 -12.97 -45.37
CA HIS A 790 34.36 -12.10 -44.31
C HIS A 790 33.28 -12.83 -43.50
N VAL A 791 33.57 -13.11 -42.23
CA VAL A 791 32.63 -13.69 -41.26
C VAL A 791 31.45 -12.73 -41.06
N LEU A 792 30.28 -13.11 -41.57
CA LEU A 792 29.07 -12.30 -41.51
C LEU A 792 28.26 -12.57 -40.24
N LEU A 793 28.32 -13.79 -39.73
CA LEU A 793 27.51 -14.27 -38.61
C LEU A 793 28.37 -15.07 -37.62
N LEU A 794 28.22 -14.76 -36.32
CA LEU A 794 28.68 -15.59 -35.20
C LEU A 794 27.47 -16.03 -34.38
N LEU A 795 27.25 -17.34 -34.28
CA LEU A 795 26.30 -17.93 -33.34
C LEU A 795 26.98 -18.09 -31.98
N LEU A 796 26.33 -17.64 -30.90
CA LEU A 796 26.87 -17.73 -29.54
C LEU A 796 26.09 -18.75 -28.72
N ASN A 797 26.79 -19.51 -27.89
CA ASN A 797 26.15 -20.37 -26.89
C ASN A 797 25.75 -19.57 -25.64
N SER A 798 25.07 -20.23 -24.68
CA SER A 798 24.62 -19.62 -23.42
C SER A 798 25.73 -19.07 -22.52
N LYS A 799 27.00 -19.40 -22.78
CA LYS A 799 28.18 -18.87 -22.09
C LYS A 799 28.86 -17.72 -22.86
N GLY A 800 28.27 -17.26 -23.96
CA GLY A 800 28.80 -16.19 -24.81
C GLY A 800 29.96 -16.61 -25.72
N ALA A 801 30.31 -17.90 -25.78
CA ALA A 801 31.36 -18.40 -26.67
C ALA A 801 30.79 -18.74 -28.06
N VAL A 802 31.61 -18.59 -29.10
CA VAL A 802 31.23 -18.88 -30.49
C VAL A 802 30.95 -20.37 -30.64
N ALA A 803 29.69 -20.71 -30.95
CA ALA A 803 29.23 -22.06 -31.23
C ALA A 803 29.42 -22.43 -32.72
N SER A 804 29.19 -21.48 -33.62
CA SER A 804 29.43 -21.62 -35.06
C SER A 804 29.55 -20.26 -35.73
N SER A 805 30.05 -20.23 -36.97
CA SER A 805 30.17 -19.02 -37.78
C SER A 805 29.83 -19.28 -39.24
N ALA A 806 29.54 -18.21 -39.99
CA ALA A 806 29.40 -18.27 -41.44
C ALA A 806 30.07 -17.06 -42.12
N THR A 807 30.92 -17.32 -43.10
CA THR A 807 31.42 -16.29 -44.03
C THR A 807 30.38 -15.95 -45.10
N CYS A 808 30.57 -14.83 -45.81
CA CYS A 808 29.70 -14.42 -46.91
C CYS A 808 29.57 -15.53 -47.98
N LEU A 809 30.68 -16.16 -48.37
CA LEU A 809 30.67 -17.28 -49.34
C LEU A 809 29.99 -18.53 -48.78
N GLN A 810 30.18 -18.85 -47.49
CA GLN A 810 29.52 -19.99 -46.86
C GLN A 810 28.00 -19.81 -46.76
N LEU A 811 27.53 -18.61 -46.39
CA LEU A 811 26.10 -18.30 -46.33
C LEU A 811 25.45 -18.35 -47.73
N HIS A 812 26.10 -17.74 -48.72
CA HIS A 812 25.65 -17.79 -50.12
C HIS A 812 25.53 -19.24 -50.64
N LYS A 813 26.54 -20.09 -50.43
CA LYS A 813 26.51 -21.51 -50.80
C LYS A 813 25.48 -22.35 -50.04
N ARG A 814 25.03 -21.92 -48.84
CA ARG A 814 23.90 -22.57 -48.15
C ARG A 814 22.57 -22.14 -48.78
N ALA A 815 22.40 -20.85 -49.04
CA ALA A 815 21.21 -20.30 -49.70
C ALA A 815 20.99 -20.88 -51.12
N GLU A 816 22.05 -21.01 -51.94
CA GLU A 816 21.97 -21.67 -53.26
C GLU A 816 21.37 -23.10 -53.18
N ARG A 817 21.76 -23.89 -52.17
CA ARG A 817 21.28 -25.27 -51.99
C ARG A 817 19.82 -25.33 -51.53
N VAL A 818 19.42 -24.43 -50.62
CA VAL A 818 18.01 -24.31 -50.21
C VAL A 818 17.13 -23.95 -51.40
N ALA A 819 17.55 -22.95 -52.20
CA ALA A 819 16.82 -22.55 -53.40
C ALA A 819 16.67 -23.70 -54.40
N ALA A 820 17.73 -24.49 -54.62
CA ALA A 820 17.66 -25.68 -55.46
C ALA A 820 16.66 -26.72 -54.93
N GLY A 821 16.63 -26.95 -53.61
CA GLY A 821 15.64 -27.86 -53.01
C GLY A 821 14.20 -27.35 -53.08
N LEU A 822 13.96 -26.05 -52.96
CA LEU A 822 12.61 -25.46 -53.11
C LEU A 822 12.06 -25.69 -54.52
N VAL A 823 12.89 -25.50 -55.54
CA VAL A 823 12.50 -25.70 -56.95
C VAL A 823 12.45 -27.18 -57.33
N GLU A 824 13.48 -27.98 -56.99
CA GLU A 824 13.58 -29.39 -57.43
C GLU A 824 12.73 -30.35 -56.58
N LYS A 825 12.73 -30.21 -55.24
CA LYS A 825 12.03 -31.13 -54.31
C LYS A 825 10.61 -30.68 -53.98
N ALA A 826 10.41 -29.41 -53.60
CA ALA A 826 9.07 -28.90 -53.27
C ALA A 826 8.27 -28.41 -54.49
N ARG A 827 8.91 -28.23 -55.65
CA ARG A 827 8.28 -27.75 -56.90
C ARG A 827 7.54 -26.41 -56.74
N LEU A 828 8.11 -25.52 -55.93
CA LEU A 828 7.53 -24.20 -55.67
C LEU A 828 7.76 -23.24 -56.85
N ASN A 829 6.81 -22.33 -57.01
CA ASN A 829 6.82 -21.24 -57.98
C ASN A 829 7.24 -19.92 -57.32
N VAL A 830 7.54 -18.93 -58.17
CA VAL A 830 7.75 -17.55 -57.72
C VAL A 830 6.47 -17.03 -57.06
N GLY A 831 6.60 -16.45 -55.87
CA GLY A 831 5.51 -15.97 -55.04
C GLY A 831 4.97 -17.00 -54.03
N ASP A 832 5.37 -18.27 -54.10
CA ASP A 832 4.90 -19.28 -53.14
C ASP A 832 5.43 -19.01 -51.72
N HIS A 833 4.54 -19.20 -50.74
CA HIS A 833 4.78 -18.92 -49.33
C HIS A 833 5.48 -20.10 -48.63
N VAL A 834 6.51 -19.82 -47.83
CA VAL A 834 7.36 -20.84 -47.19
C VAL A 834 7.55 -20.56 -45.70
N ALA A 835 6.99 -21.40 -44.84
CA ALA A 835 7.13 -21.29 -43.39
C ALA A 835 8.51 -21.78 -42.93
N LEU A 836 9.29 -20.88 -42.33
CA LEU A 836 10.63 -21.13 -41.79
C LEU A 836 10.55 -21.41 -40.29
N VAL A 837 10.44 -22.70 -39.94
CA VAL A 837 10.30 -23.16 -38.55
C VAL A 837 11.68 -23.51 -37.98
N TYR A 838 12.42 -22.52 -37.50
CA TYR A 838 13.81 -22.67 -37.03
C TYR A 838 14.08 -22.00 -35.68
N PRO A 839 14.96 -22.56 -34.84
CA PRO A 839 15.57 -21.79 -33.76
C PRO A 839 16.44 -20.68 -34.37
N PRO A 840 16.63 -19.53 -33.69
CA PRO A 840 17.53 -18.48 -34.18
C PRO A 840 18.94 -19.01 -34.45
N GLY A 841 19.42 -18.90 -35.69
CA GLY A 841 20.72 -19.43 -36.09
C GLY A 841 21.05 -19.23 -37.56
N ILE A 842 22.22 -19.72 -37.97
CA ILE A 842 22.76 -19.57 -39.33
C ILE A 842 21.81 -20.20 -40.37
N ASP A 843 21.18 -21.32 -40.05
CA ASP A 843 20.34 -22.06 -41.01
C ASP A 843 19.00 -21.38 -41.27
N LEU A 844 18.42 -20.67 -40.28
CA LEU A 844 17.29 -19.78 -40.51
C LEU A 844 17.64 -18.70 -41.55
N ILE A 845 18.79 -18.05 -41.39
CA ILE A 845 19.24 -16.96 -42.26
C ILE A 845 19.59 -17.49 -43.65
N ALA A 846 20.29 -18.63 -43.73
CA ALA A 846 20.58 -19.29 -45.00
C ALA A 846 19.31 -19.67 -45.76
N THR A 847 18.29 -20.14 -45.05
CA THR A 847 17.02 -20.56 -45.64
C THR A 847 16.20 -19.36 -46.11
N PHE A 848 16.18 -18.27 -45.34
CA PHE A 848 15.60 -16.99 -45.74
C PHE A 848 16.17 -16.49 -47.08
N PHE A 849 17.50 -16.42 -47.21
CA PHE A 849 18.15 -16.09 -48.48
C PHE A 849 17.87 -17.11 -49.59
N GLY A 850 17.72 -18.39 -49.25
CA GLY A 850 17.33 -19.45 -50.19
C GLY A 850 15.93 -19.25 -50.77
N CYS A 851 14.96 -18.80 -49.97
CA CYS A 851 13.63 -18.42 -50.46
C CYS A 851 13.72 -17.24 -51.43
N LEU A 852 14.47 -16.18 -51.07
CA LEU A 852 14.68 -15.03 -51.96
C LEU A 852 15.31 -15.44 -53.30
N TYR A 853 16.30 -16.33 -53.29
CA TYR A 853 16.94 -16.84 -54.50
C TYR A 853 16.01 -17.69 -55.39
N ALA A 854 15.01 -18.35 -54.80
CA ALA A 854 13.97 -19.09 -55.53
C ALA A 854 12.79 -18.19 -55.97
N GLY A 855 12.69 -16.96 -55.44
CA GLY A 855 11.53 -16.09 -55.60
C GLY A 855 10.33 -16.47 -54.73
N CYS A 856 10.52 -17.35 -53.74
CA CYS A 856 9.52 -17.69 -52.73
C CYS A 856 9.47 -16.62 -51.63
N ILE A 857 8.33 -16.48 -50.96
CA ILE A 857 8.13 -15.54 -49.85
C ILE A 857 8.32 -16.30 -48.52
N PRO A 858 9.45 -16.13 -47.81
CA PRO A 858 9.64 -16.73 -46.50
C PRO A 858 8.71 -16.12 -45.44
N ILE A 859 8.26 -16.96 -44.51
CA ILE A 859 7.50 -16.58 -43.31
C ILE A 859 8.28 -17.09 -42.10
N THR A 860 8.75 -16.20 -41.23
CA THR A 860 9.50 -16.62 -40.02
C THR A 860 8.55 -17.13 -38.94
N VAL A 861 8.70 -18.40 -38.53
CA VAL A 861 7.82 -19.01 -37.52
C VAL A 861 8.65 -19.56 -36.37
N ARG A 862 8.28 -19.19 -35.14
CA ARG A 862 8.97 -19.70 -33.95
C ARG A 862 8.71 -21.21 -33.81
N PRO A 863 9.74 -22.05 -33.58
CA PRO A 863 9.54 -23.48 -33.42
C PRO A 863 8.75 -23.77 -32.14
N PRO A 864 7.91 -24.83 -32.14
CA PRO A 864 7.14 -25.22 -30.97
C PRO A 864 8.08 -25.74 -29.88
N HIS A 865 7.68 -25.56 -28.61
CA HIS A 865 8.53 -25.94 -27.48
C HIS A 865 8.33 -27.43 -27.14
N PRO A 866 9.38 -28.28 -27.11
CA PRO A 866 9.22 -29.73 -26.95
C PRO A 866 8.44 -30.15 -25.69
N GLN A 867 8.62 -29.43 -24.58
CA GLN A 867 7.93 -29.71 -23.31
C GLN A 867 6.47 -29.21 -23.27
N ASN A 868 6.11 -28.24 -24.13
CA ASN A 868 4.80 -27.58 -24.15
C ASN A 868 4.19 -27.65 -25.56
N LEU A 869 4.27 -28.83 -26.18
CA LEU A 869 3.92 -29.01 -27.58
C LEU A 869 2.43 -28.75 -27.83
N THR A 870 1.56 -29.20 -26.92
CA THR A 870 0.10 -29.03 -26.98
C THR A 870 -0.35 -27.58 -27.00
N THR A 871 0.34 -26.67 -26.30
CA THR A 871 -0.02 -25.24 -26.26
C THR A 871 0.71 -24.41 -27.32
N THR A 872 1.91 -24.82 -27.75
CA THR A 872 2.72 -24.03 -28.70
C THR A 872 2.51 -24.42 -30.17
N LEU A 873 2.23 -25.69 -30.46
CA LEU A 873 2.03 -26.18 -31.83
C LEU A 873 0.80 -25.59 -32.55
N PRO A 874 -0.35 -25.34 -31.90
CA PRO A 874 -1.50 -24.69 -32.55
C PRO A 874 -1.18 -23.31 -33.14
N THR A 875 -0.28 -22.55 -32.52
CA THR A 875 0.17 -21.25 -33.06
C THR A 875 0.96 -21.42 -34.36
N VAL A 876 1.87 -22.41 -34.41
CA VAL A 876 2.63 -22.75 -35.62
C VAL A 876 1.69 -23.18 -36.75
N LYS A 877 0.67 -23.99 -36.42
CA LYS A 877 -0.35 -24.45 -37.38
C LYS A 877 -1.17 -23.29 -37.93
N MET A 878 -1.67 -22.43 -37.06
CA MET A 878 -2.43 -21.23 -37.42
C MET A 878 -1.63 -20.29 -38.34
N ILE A 879 -0.35 -20.05 -38.07
CA ILE A 879 0.48 -19.21 -38.95
C ILE A 879 0.66 -19.86 -40.33
N VAL A 880 0.93 -21.16 -40.40
CA VAL A 880 1.06 -21.90 -41.68
C VAL A 880 -0.22 -21.86 -42.51
N GLU A 881 -1.38 -21.96 -41.87
CA GLU A 881 -2.69 -21.91 -42.53
C GLU A 881 -3.08 -20.50 -43.00
N VAL A 882 -2.99 -19.50 -42.11
CA VAL A 882 -3.31 -18.10 -42.43
C VAL A 882 -2.37 -17.56 -43.51
N SER A 883 -1.09 -17.93 -43.45
CA SER A 883 -0.13 -17.61 -44.50
C SER A 883 -0.30 -18.43 -45.77
N LYS A 884 -1.11 -19.51 -45.81
CA LYS A 884 -1.22 -20.43 -46.94
C LYS A 884 0.15 -20.96 -47.42
N SER A 885 1.03 -21.31 -46.48
CA SER A 885 2.38 -21.78 -46.81
C SER A 885 2.33 -23.08 -47.62
N ALA A 886 2.96 -23.09 -48.79
CA ALA A 886 3.07 -24.25 -49.68
C ALA A 886 4.13 -25.26 -49.23
N CYS A 887 5.05 -24.84 -48.36
CA CYS A 887 6.11 -25.67 -47.78
C CYS A 887 6.47 -25.21 -46.36
N ILE A 888 6.85 -26.16 -45.50
CA ILE A 888 7.56 -25.88 -44.24
C ILE A 888 9.03 -26.28 -44.42
N LEU A 889 9.93 -25.36 -44.13
CA LEU A 889 11.36 -25.62 -44.02
C LEU A 889 11.78 -25.61 -42.56
N THR A 890 12.54 -26.64 -42.17
CA THR A 890 12.97 -26.83 -40.79
C THR A 890 14.24 -27.71 -40.71
N THR A 891 14.77 -27.92 -39.50
CA THR A 891 15.84 -28.88 -39.23
C THR A 891 15.28 -30.29 -38.99
N GLN A 892 16.10 -31.32 -39.20
CA GLN A 892 15.74 -32.71 -38.91
C GLN A 892 15.09 -32.94 -37.53
N ALA A 893 15.61 -32.29 -36.49
CA ALA A 893 15.12 -32.44 -35.13
C ALA A 893 13.68 -31.92 -34.97
N ILE A 894 13.38 -30.76 -35.55
CA ILE A 894 12.03 -30.18 -35.50
C ILE A 894 11.10 -30.90 -36.49
N MET A 895 11.58 -31.40 -37.63
CA MET A 895 10.78 -32.27 -38.51
C MET A 895 10.29 -33.52 -37.76
N ARG A 896 11.14 -34.16 -36.94
CA ARG A 896 10.74 -35.29 -36.08
C ARG A 896 9.69 -34.87 -35.05
N LEU A 897 9.83 -33.69 -34.45
CA LEU A 897 8.87 -33.14 -33.48
C LEU A 897 7.50 -32.85 -34.14
N LEU A 898 7.48 -32.21 -35.32
CA LEU A 898 6.24 -31.92 -36.06
C LEU A 898 5.50 -33.17 -36.56
N LYS A 899 6.21 -34.30 -36.68
CA LYS A 899 5.69 -35.61 -37.09
C LYS A 899 5.52 -36.60 -35.92
N SER A 900 5.63 -36.14 -34.67
CA SER A 900 5.55 -37.02 -33.49
C SER A 900 4.09 -37.41 -33.15
N LYS A 901 3.93 -38.41 -32.27
CA LYS A 901 2.59 -38.81 -31.78
C LYS A 901 1.97 -37.71 -30.92
N GLU A 902 2.77 -37.00 -30.14
CA GLU A 902 2.35 -35.86 -29.32
C GLU A 902 1.89 -34.68 -30.20
N ALA A 903 2.55 -34.44 -31.34
CA ALA A 903 2.11 -33.45 -32.31
C ALA A 903 0.74 -33.80 -32.92
N ALA A 904 0.54 -35.09 -33.27
CA ALA A 904 -0.73 -35.59 -33.81
C ALA A 904 -1.89 -35.57 -32.80
N ALA A 905 -1.60 -35.47 -31.49
CA ALA A 905 -2.60 -35.25 -30.46
C ALA A 905 -2.96 -33.76 -30.26
N ALA A 906 -2.15 -32.83 -30.77
CA ALA A 906 -2.32 -31.39 -30.58
C ALA A 906 -2.89 -30.67 -31.83
N VAL A 907 -2.55 -31.12 -33.04
CA VAL A 907 -3.05 -30.59 -34.32
C VAL A 907 -3.20 -31.72 -35.34
N ASP A 908 -4.02 -31.55 -36.39
CA ASP A 908 -4.07 -32.53 -37.48
C ASP A 908 -2.81 -32.44 -38.37
N VAL A 909 -1.84 -33.29 -38.05
CA VAL A 909 -0.56 -33.42 -38.75
C VAL A 909 -0.72 -33.85 -40.22
N LYS A 910 -1.87 -34.39 -40.64
CA LYS A 910 -2.12 -34.73 -42.07
C LYS A 910 -2.34 -33.50 -42.95
N THR A 911 -2.68 -32.36 -42.34
CA THR A 911 -2.96 -31.10 -43.05
C THR A 911 -1.76 -30.15 -43.09
N TRP A 912 -0.55 -30.64 -42.80
CA TRP A 912 0.67 -29.89 -43.06
C TRP A 912 1.01 -29.88 -44.56
N PRO A 913 1.54 -28.76 -45.09
CA PRO A 913 2.18 -28.74 -46.40
C PRO A 913 3.48 -29.56 -46.38
N THR A 914 4.12 -29.73 -47.55
CA THR A 914 5.39 -30.47 -47.68
C THR A 914 6.45 -29.95 -46.71
N ILE A 915 6.86 -30.79 -45.76
CA ILE A 915 7.92 -30.45 -44.78
C ILE A 915 9.27 -30.93 -45.32
N LEU A 916 10.21 -30.01 -45.56
CA LEU A 916 11.57 -30.28 -46.01
C LEU A 916 12.61 -30.05 -44.92
N ASP A 917 13.69 -30.84 -44.96
CA ASP A 917 14.86 -30.73 -44.08
C ASP A 917 15.98 -30.00 -44.81
N THR A 918 16.47 -28.90 -44.24
CA THR A 918 17.63 -28.15 -44.75
C THR A 918 18.90 -28.98 -44.95
N GLU A 919 19.07 -30.09 -44.22
CA GLU A 919 20.26 -30.94 -44.34
C GLU A 919 20.20 -31.86 -45.57
N ASP A 920 19.01 -32.20 -46.07
CA ASP A 920 18.76 -33.06 -47.24
C ASP A 920 18.65 -32.25 -48.55
N MET A 921 19.28 -31.08 -48.63
CA MET A 921 19.17 -30.21 -49.82
C MET A 921 20.13 -30.64 -50.94
N PRO A 922 19.72 -30.56 -52.24
CA PRO A 922 20.57 -30.91 -53.36
C PRO A 922 21.93 -30.19 -53.34
N LYS A 923 22.98 -30.88 -53.80
CA LYS A 923 24.31 -30.27 -54.00
C LYS A 923 24.42 -29.47 -55.32
N LYS A 924 23.40 -29.54 -56.18
CA LYS A 924 23.32 -28.73 -57.40
C LYS A 924 23.03 -27.26 -57.08
N LYS A 925 23.46 -26.39 -57.98
CA LYS A 925 23.11 -24.96 -57.97
C LYS A 925 21.86 -24.74 -58.82
N ILE A 926 21.07 -23.73 -58.46
CA ILE A 926 20.02 -23.20 -59.35
C ILE A 926 20.66 -22.59 -60.61
N ALA A 927 20.02 -22.77 -61.76
CA ALA A 927 20.53 -22.27 -63.05
C ALA A 927 20.51 -20.72 -63.13
N ARG A 928 19.59 -20.08 -62.41
CA ARG A 928 19.46 -18.61 -62.31
C ARG A 928 18.84 -18.24 -60.97
N VAL A 929 19.44 -17.26 -60.29
CA VAL A 929 18.86 -16.63 -59.08
C VAL A 929 17.67 -15.76 -59.51
N PHE A 930 16.55 -15.84 -58.78
CA PHE A 930 15.42 -14.94 -58.97
C PHE A 930 15.84 -13.48 -58.74
N ARG A 931 15.32 -12.56 -59.56
CA ARG A 931 15.47 -11.11 -59.38
C ARG A 931 14.09 -10.46 -59.38
N PRO A 932 13.74 -9.67 -58.35
CA PRO A 932 12.49 -8.92 -58.32
C PRO A 932 12.39 -7.94 -59.49
N THR A 933 11.17 -7.76 -60.00
CA THR A 933 10.86 -6.79 -61.06
C THR A 933 10.56 -5.40 -60.50
N SER A 934 10.24 -5.29 -59.21
CA SER A 934 9.97 -4.03 -58.48
C SER A 934 10.39 -4.16 -57.01
N PRO A 935 10.88 -3.09 -56.35
CA PRO A 935 11.06 -3.03 -54.90
C PRO A 935 9.77 -3.31 -54.09
N GLU A 936 8.60 -3.08 -54.67
CA GLU A 936 7.31 -3.39 -54.04
C GLU A 936 7.01 -4.90 -53.96
N THR A 937 7.84 -5.75 -54.58
CA THR A 937 7.73 -7.21 -54.46
C THR A 937 7.98 -7.62 -53.02
N LEU A 938 7.15 -8.52 -52.47
CA LEU A 938 7.31 -9.00 -51.09
C LEU A 938 8.65 -9.73 -50.90
N ALA A 939 9.41 -9.32 -49.89
CA ALA A 939 10.60 -10.02 -49.42
C ALA A 939 10.27 -11.12 -48.41
N TYR A 940 9.31 -10.87 -47.52
CA TYR A 940 8.86 -11.83 -46.51
C TYR A 940 7.53 -11.41 -45.88
N LEU A 941 6.92 -12.32 -45.14
CA LEU A 941 5.84 -12.03 -44.19
C LEU A 941 6.32 -12.35 -42.77
N ASP A 942 5.92 -11.55 -41.79
CA ASP A 942 6.08 -11.89 -40.37
C ASP A 942 4.71 -11.92 -39.68
N PHE A 943 4.55 -12.76 -38.66
CA PHE A 943 3.29 -12.92 -37.94
C PHE A 943 3.48 -12.74 -36.44
N SER A 944 2.68 -11.86 -35.86
CA SER A 944 2.61 -11.64 -34.42
C SER A 944 1.29 -12.16 -33.87
N VAL A 945 1.31 -12.70 -32.66
CA VAL A 945 0.11 -13.09 -31.92
C VAL A 945 -0.10 -12.06 -30.82
N SER A 946 -1.25 -11.41 -30.82
CA SER A 946 -1.66 -10.52 -29.74
C SER A 946 -1.99 -11.29 -28.45
N THR A 947 -2.06 -10.59 -27.32
CA THR A 947 -2.46 -11.17 -26.02
C THR A 947 -3.90 -11.71 -25.99
N THR A 948 -4.73 -11.33 -26.95
CA THR A 948 -6.10 -11.85 -27.14
C THR A 948 -6.18 -13.02 -28.14
N GLY A 949 -5.05 -13.50 -28.65
CA GLY A 949 -4.98 -14.62 -29.60
C GLY A 949 -5.19 -14.23 -31.07
N ILE A 950 -5.47 -12.96 -31.37
CA ILE A 950 -5.60 -12.47 -32.76
C ILE A 950 -4.23 -12.48 -33.43
N LEU A 951 -4.15 -13.10 -34.60
CA LEU A 951 -2.95 -13.16 -35.45
C LEU A 951 -2.89 -11.93 -36.39
N ALA A 952 -1.80 -11.16 -36.33
CA ALA A 952 -1.56 -10.02 -37.22
C ALA A 952 -0.32 -10.27 -38.09
N GLY A 953 -0.50 -10.24 -39.41
CA GLY A 953 0.56 -10.44 -40.41
C GLY A 953 1.08 -9.13 -40.99
N VAL A 954 2.39 -8.95 -41.01
CA VAL A 954 3.08 -7.81 -41.63
C VAL A 954 3.64 -8.23 -42.98
N LYS A 955 3.41 -7.40 -44.01
CA LYS A 955 3.96 -7.55 -45.36
C LYS A 955 5.18 -6.65 -45.50
N VAL A 956 6.32 -7.19 -45.94
CA VAL A 956 7.55 -6.40 -46.12
C VAL A 956 8.09 -6.55 -47.55
N GLY A 957 8.42 -5.43 -48.20
CA GLY A 957 9.00 -5.35 -49.54
C GLY A 957 10.51 -5.68 -49.60
N GLN A 958 11.07 -5.70 -50.81
CA GLN A 958 12.46 -6.09 -51.14
C GLN A 958 13.50 -4.99 -50.89
#